data_AF-A0A660YQ18-F1
#
_entry.id   AF-A0A660YQ18-F1
#
_cell.length_a   1.000
_cell.length_b   1.000
_cell.length_c   1.000
_cell.angle_alpha   90.00
_cell.angle_beta   90.00
_cell.angle_gamma   90.00
#
_symmetry.space_group_name_H-M   'P 1'
#
loop_
_entity.id
_entity.type
_entity.pdbx_description
1 polymer ?
#
loop_
_entity_poly.entity_id
_entity_poly.type
_entity_poly.pdbx_seq_one_letter_code
_entity_poly.pdbx_strand_id
1 'polypeptide(L)'
;MQKLHDILYTLFLIFTVNSICTCYGQNFSNGFNFYMPPDDSISVDFLPDFHRNPISMNDFISINSSGHFQRKGERIRFFGANFISGACFPEKTKASFVAARLRKMGFNMVRFHHMDNPWGTSIFEHNSDTRHLDPNNEDKFEYLLFQLKRNGVYADINLNVSRTFREEDGVDGADSIPNFGKGVTLFDPQLIDLQKEYAAQLLTEPSPYTGLALVDDPVMALVEIVNENSLYRMWRDDKLKPFKEGGDLLRRHSNMLDSLWQQYLFDKYKSTDSLRSAWGEGDSVSSSINQIYEGDFENNPQLNRWVLEKHEGSSAVMGVEVTDPYEGIVSAKVTVKQSDGVNWHVQWQQAGLSIQKDSLYTVKFAGKSTEEKFITVSIMKNSSPWTGYASFRCKLKPEWQVFQFSFKATLNIENDIRLSFLLGENTGTYFFDIISLNSTSVMGLEPEESIENGNVRRILYSEVVSFSNERVKDMSSFYIKLQDDFYAEMYNYLKKQLKVKVPIVGTNWNVGPPDLAVQSRLDYIDNHAYWDHPQFPNIPWSQTDWFINNTAMVESKNGGTIPWLMGGVGYVGKPFTVSEYNHPFPNRYQTEGVLFITAYSSFHDVDGLMFFDYSSDTSDWETDKIDNYFSIHRNTALMSLMVSCASAFRKNMIRSAEQTIQLAYGKDEILLMPKNDTGGWYGIDTFPHELALEHGVRITSFQESKKLDLQDLPPSSGSPWVSDTGELIWNPDLGLFMTVSPQFIGVTGFLDRNSGIELDNMTFDSATGFGTVTWVSLTDEPLYSTKRSLLTLSTKIQNSLMQWDGINTIHDSWGQPPTAVKPEIWEVEFELAADSLCLYQLDEKGLKKDSSKIYKKNQDNKFKVTINQNLDRTVWYGIETFGAGSNVGNSTNKSNNSVLTIQGISPNPVFYNSSNPFTSIRFRLSKAAYVKMEVYNILGQRIYSSSENYKSYGKHNVFWNGHDDNCKSVRSGLYFIVLTAKSNENVENRILKCSVIN
;
A
#
# COMPACT_ATOMS: atom_id res chain seq x y z
N MET A 1 -67.62 -6.74 -1.31
CA MET A 1 -66.49 -5.95 -1.85
C MET A 1 -65.44 -5.62 -0.78
N GLN A 2 -65.81 -5.13 0.41
CA GLN A 2 -64.84 -4.87 1.50
C GLN A 2 -63.96 -6.08 1.89
N LYS A 3 -64.56 -7.27 2.07
CA LYS A 3 -63.81 -8.50 2.38
C LYS A 3 -62.87 -8.97 1.27
N LEU A 4 -63.12 -8.59 0.01
CA LEU A 4 -62.22 -8.89 -1.11
C LEU A 4 -61.06 -7.89 -1.13
N HIS A 5 -61.31 -6.64 -0.72
CA HIS A 5 -60.31 -5.59 -0.59
C HIS A 5 -59.33 -5.87 0.56
N ASP A 6 -59.81 -6.37 1.70
CA ASP A 6 -58.96 -6.70 2.85
C ASP A 6 -58.09 -7.96 2.60
N ILE A 7 -58.61 -8.95 1.86
CA ILE A 7 -57.84 -10.13 1.44
C ILE A 7 -56.80 -9.75 0.38
N LEU A 8 -57.14 -8.87 -0.58
CA LEU A 8 -56.18 -8.34 -1.55
C LEU A 8 -55.14 -7.43 -0.91
N TYR A 9 -55.48 -6.60 0.08
CA TYR A 9 -54.52 -5.77 0.83
C TYR A 9 -53.59 -6.61 1.69
N THR A 10 -54.09 -7.68 2.31
CA THR A 10 -53.27 -8.59 3.13
C THR A 10 -52.37 -9.48 2.24
N LEU A 11 -52.86 -9.95 1.09
CA LEU A 11 -52.03 -10.63 0.09
C LEU A 11 -51.02 -9.68 -0.58
N PHE A 12 -51.39 -8.41 -0.82
CA PHE A 12 -50.49 -7.39 -1.35
C PHE A 12 -49.43 -7.01 -0.32
N LEU A 13 -49.75 -6.91 0.98
CA LEU A 13 -48.75 -6.73 2.05
C LEU A 13 -47.88 -7.98 2.25
N ILE A 14 -48.43 -9.19 2.15
CA ILE A 14 -47.62 -10.41 2.24
C ILE A 14 -46.72 -10.61 1.01
N PHE A 15 -47.13 -10.12 -0.18
CA PHE A 15 -46.30 -10.10 -1.39
C PHE A 15 -45.37 -8.88 -1.49
N THR A 16 -45.69 -7.72 -0.92
CA THR A 16 -44.81 -6.53 -0.91
C THR A 16 -43.84 -6.50 0.27
N VAL A 17 -44.14 -7.19 1.38
CA VAL A 17 -43.18 -7.45 2.46
C VAL A 17 -42.24 -8.63 2.12
N ASN A 18 -42.58 -9.50 1.16
CA ASN A 18 -41.66 -10.53 0.63
C ASN A 18 -40.99 -10.18 -0.71
N SER A 19 -41.26 -9.01 -1.31
CA SER A 19 -40.67 -8.63 -2.62
C SER A 19 -39.90 -7.31 -2.61
N ILE A 20 -39.56 -6.75 -1.44
CA ILE A 20 -38.67 -5.58 -1.31
C ILE A 20 -37.45 -5.84 -0.39
N CYS A 21 -37.23 -7.07 0.09
CA CYS A 21 -36.05 -7.40 0.91
C CYS A 21 -35.27 -8.66 0.44
N THR A 22 -35.43 -9.10 -0.81
CA THR A 22 -34.70 -10.26 -1.37
C THR A 22 -33.74 -9.91 -2.51
N CYS A 23 -33.60 -8.64 -2.83
CA CYS A 23 -32.58 -8.11 -3.73
C CYS A 23 -31.59 -7.30 -2.89
N TYR A 24 -30.59 -7.98 -2.32
CA TYR A 24 -29.17 -7.61 -2.11
C TYR A 24 -28.56 -8.56 -1.06
N GLY A 25 -28.68 -9.87 -1.30
CA GLY A 25 -28.02 -10.87 -0.47
C GLY A 25 -26.53 -10.91 -0.79
N GLN A 26 -25.72 -10.23 0.02
CA GLN A 26 -24.26 -10.35 0.01
C GLN A 26 -23.80 -11.80 0.23
N ASN A 27 -24.53 -12.57 1.04
CA ASN A 27 -24.21 -13.97 1.34
C ASN A 27 -24.45 -14.89 0.16
N PHE A 28 -23.73 -16.01 0.13
CA PHE A 28 -23.98 -17.11 -0.80
C PHE A 28 -24.57 -18.33 -0.08
N SER A 29 -25.28 -19.14 -0.84
CA SER A 29 -25.75 -20.47 -0.46
C SER A 29 -24.85 -21.54 -1.08
N ASN A 30 -24.97 -22.79 -0.61
CA ASN A 30 -24.23 -23.96 -1.12
C ASN A 30 -22.71 -23.91 -0.90
N GLY A 31 -22.24 -23.13 0.09
CA GLY A 31 -20.86 -23.19 0.54
C GLY A 31 -20.49 -24.55 1.14
N PHE A 32 -19.21 -24.90 1.12
CA PHE A 32 -18.67 -26.06 1.86
C PHE A 32 -17.72 -25.58 2.95
N ASN A 33 -17.70 -26.30 4.08
CA ASN A 33 -16.76 -26.03 5.15
C ASN A 33 -15.38 -26.62 4.80
N PHE A 34 -14.33 -25.86 5.08
CA PHE A 34 -12.93 -26.28 4.93
C PHE A 34 -12.11 -25.56 6.02
N TYR A 35 -12.30 -26.00 7.26
CA TYR A 35 -11.65 -25.41 8.42
C TYR A 35 -10.25 -26.00 8.60
N MET A 36 -9.21 -25.19 8.42
CA MET A 36 -7.83 -25.63 8.62
C MET A 36 -7.48 -25.65 10.12
N PRO A 37 -7.23 -26.82 10.72
CA PRO A 37 -7.05 -26.92 12.16
C PRO A 37 -5.82 -26.13 12.64
N PRO A 38 -5.92 -25.46 13.80
CA PRO A 38 -4.84 -24.68 14.36
C PRO A 38 -3.74 -25.56 14.95
N ASP A 39 -4.08 -26.78 15.36
CA ASP A 39 -3.18 -27.76 15.95
C ASP A 39 -2.52 -28.70 14.91
N ASP A 40 -2.16 -28.13 13.76
CA ASP A 40 -1.61 -28.89 12.64
C ASP A 40 -0.12 -28.59 12.40
N SER A 41 0.69 -29.65 12.49
CA SER A 41 2.14 -29.60 12.27
C SER A 41 2.64 -30.68 11.31
N ILE A 42 1.74 -31.45 10.69
CA ILE A 42 2.12 -32.61 9.88
C ILE A 42 2.75 -32.16 8.56
N SER A 43 3.84 -32.81 8.18
CA SER A 43 4.39 -32.70 6.82
C SER A 43 3.61 -33.64 5.89
N VAL A 44 3.35 -33.19 4.67
CA VAL A 44 2.53 -33.89 3.67
C VAL A 44 3.15 -33.77 2.28
N ASP A 45 2.91 -34.77 1.43
CA ASP A 45 3.55 -34.88 0.12
C ASP A 45 3.23 -33.73 -0.86
N PHE A 46 2.06 -33.10 -0.71
CA PHE A 46 1.51 -32.16 -1.70
C PHE A 46 1.41 -30.72 -1.20
N LEU A 47 2.06 -30.38 -0.08
CA LEU A 47 2.28 -28.98 0.31
C LEU A 47 3.79 -28.68 0.26
N PRO A 48 4.20 -27.43 0.02
CA PRO A 48 5.59 -27.04 0.20
C PRO A 48 6.10 -27.41 1.60
N ASP A 49 7.23 -28.13 1.67
CA ASP A 49 7.80 -28.55 2.94
C ASP A 49 8.64 -27.43 3.58
N PHE A 50 8.19 -26.99 4.75
CA PHE A 50 8.91 -26.07 5.61
C PHE A 50 9.44 -26.85 6.82
N HIS A 51 10.62 -27.44 6.65
CA HIS A 51 11.25 -28.29 7.65
C HIS A 51 11.40 -27.59 9.00
N ARG A 52 11.22 -28.37 10.07
CA ARG A 52 11.47 -27.89 11.44
C ARG A 52 12.97 -27.73 11.64
N ASN A 53 13.45 -26.49 11.53
CA ASN A 53 14.85 -26.13 11.73
C ASN A 53 14.95 -25.16 12.91
N PRO A 54 15.19 -25.66 14.15
CA PRO A 54 15.31 -24.78 15.31
C PRO A 54 16.41 -23.74 15.16
N ILE A 55 16.17 -22.53 15.68
CA ILE A 55 17.14 -21.44 15.68
C ILE A 55 18.21 -21.72 16.73
N SER A 56 19.47 -21.72 16.31
CA SER A 56 20.68 -21.98 17.12
C SER A 56 21.46 -20.69 17.39
N MET A 57 22.42 -20.72 18.33
CA MET A 57 23.22 -19.54 18.73
C MET A 57 23.95 -18.82 17.58
N ASN A 58 24.20 -19.50 16.47
CA ASN A 58 24.90 -18.93 15.31
C ASN A 58 23.93 -18.38 14.24
N ASP A 59 22.63 -18.31 14.52
CA ASP A 59 21.59 -17.90 13.57
C ASP A 59 21.17 -16.42 13.72
N PHE A 60 21.99 -15.57 14.34
CA PHE A 60 21.71 -14.13 14.39
C PHE A 60 21.55 -13.55 12.98
N ILE A 61 20.55 -12.67 12.86
CA ILE A 61 20.28 -11.95 11.63
C ILE A 61 21.22 -10.74 11.55
N SER A 62 21.82 -10.56 10.38
CA SER A 62 22.69 -9.43 10.06
C SER A 62 22.38 -8.93 8.65
N ILE A 63 22.99 -7.83 8.24
CA ILE A 63 22.85 -7.28 6.89
C ILE A 63 24.12 -7.57 6.10
N ASN A 64 23.97 -8.11 4.90
CA ASN A 64 25.09 -8.41 4.01
C ASN A 64 25.55 -7.18 3.22
N SER A 65 26.64 -7.30 2.48
CA SER A 65 27.20 -6.19 1.68
C SER A 65 26.30 -5.70 0.54
N SER A 66 25.32 -6.51 0.13
CA SER A 66 24.33 -6.14 -0.90
C SER A 66 23.09 -5.46 -0.30
N GLY A 67 23.02 -5.31 1.02
CA GLY A 67 21.90 -4.68 1.69
C GLY A 67 20.72 -5.61 1.94
N HIS A 68 20.95 -6.92 2.13
CA HIS A 68 19.87 -7.87 2.46
C HIS A 68 20.08 -8.52 3.83
N PHE A 69 18.99 -8.95 4.46
CA PHE A 69 19.07 -9.78 5.65
C PHE A 69 19.76 -11.11 5.32
N GLN A 70 20.64 -11.55 6.21
CA GLN A 70 21.35 -12.82 6.10
C GLN A 70 21.41 -13.56 7.44
N ARG A 71 21.49 -14.88 7.34
CA ARG A 71 21.72 -15.82 8.42
C ARG A 71 22.87 -16.73 8.00
N LYS A 72 23.94 -16.79 8.80
CA LYS A 72 25.15 -17.59 8.50
C LYS A 72 25.76 -17.30 7.11
N GLY A 73 25.70 -16.06 6.67
CA GLY A 73 26.21 -15.62 5.36
C GLY A 73 25.28 -15.90 4.16
N GLU A 74 24.13 -16.55 4.39
CA GLU A 74 23.13 -16.81 3.37
C GLU A 74 21.97 -15.82 3.51
N ARG A 75 21.46 -15.29 2.38
CA ARG A 75 20.28 -14.41 2.39
C ARG A 75 19.08 -15.13 3.01
N ILE A 76 18.32 -14.41 3.83
CA ILE A 76 17.03 -14.87 4.35
C ILE A 76 15.96 -13.84 3.99
N ARG A 77 14.82 -14.34 3.49
CA ARG A 77 13.60 -13.55 3.32
C ARG A 77 12.58 -13.95 4.39
N PHE A 78 11.97 -12.96 5.03
CA PHE A 78 10.94 -13.19 6.03
C PHE A 78 9.55 -13.15 5.41
N PHE A 79 8.82 -14.25 5.52
CA PHE A 79 7.39 -14.32 5.29
C PHE A 79 6.75 -14.47 6.67
N GLY A 80 6.16 -13.40 7.18
CA GLY A 80 5.76 -13.29 8.57
C GLY A 80 4.30 -12.94 8.77
N ALA A 81 3.89 -12.88 10.04
CA ALA A 81 2.57 -12.41 10.42
C ALA A 81 2.65 -11.60 11.71
N ASN A 82 1.68 -10.71 11.91
CA ASN A 82 1.57 -9.91 13.12
C ASN A 82 0.77 -10.65 14.19
N PHE A 83 1.31 -10.72 15.40
CA PHE A 83 0.57 -11.09 16.60
C PHE A 83 0.23 -9.81 17.34
N ILE A 84 -1.06 -9.59 17.60
CA ILE A 84 -1.57 -8.33 18.14
C ILE A 84 -2.05 -8.54 19.57
N SER A 85 -1.69 -7.64 20.49
CA SER A 85 -2.27 -7.58 21.84
C SER A 85 -2.28 -8.97 22.51
N GLY A 86 -3.46 -9.55 22.79
CA GLY A 86 -3.62 -10.86 23.41
C GLY A 86 -2.92 -12.02 22.72
N ALA A 87 -2.81 -12.00 21.39
CA ALA A 87 -2.12 -13.06 20.66
C ALA A 87 -0.61 -13.10 20.94
N CYS A 88 -0.02 -12.02 21.46
CA CYS A 88 1.38 -12.01 21.92
C CYS A 88 1.61 -12.86 23.18
N PHE A 89 0.52 -13.17 23.91
CA PHE A 89 0.55 -13.82 25.22
C PHE A 89 -0.35 -15.06 25.27
N PRO A 90 -0.30 -15.98 24.28
CA PRO A 90 -1.24 -17.09 24.24
C PRO A 90 -1.02 -18.00 25.44
N GLU A 91 -2.09 -18.69 25.84
CA GLU A 91 -1.96 -19.76 26.84
C GLU A 91 -0.86 -20.76 26.43
N LYS A 92 -0.03 -21.20 27.40
CA LYS A 92 1.11 -22.08 27.10
C LYS A 92 0.70 -23.40 26.45
N THR A 93 -0.52 -23.86 26.71
CA THR A 93 -1.09 -25.05 26.06
C THR A 93 -1.29 -24.86 24.54
N LYS A 94 -1.40 -23.62 24.08
CA LYS A 94 -1.62 -23.24 22.67
C LYS A 94 -0.33 -22.90 21.94
N ALA A 95 0.61 -22.23 22.61
CA ALA A 95 1.84 -21.69 22.00
C ALA A 95 2.61 -22.72 21.14
N SER A 96 2.68 -23.98 21.58
CA SER A 96 3.41 -25.03 20.86
C SER A 96 2.81 -25.36 19.49
N PHE A 97 1.49 -25.45 19.40
CA PHE A 97 0.84 -25.79 18.14
C PHE A 97 0.72 -24.57 17.23
N VAL A 98 0.54 -23.37 17.80
CA VAL A 98 0.52 -22.11 17.05
C VAL A 98 1.84 -21.92 16.30
N ALA A 99 2.97 -22.06 17.01
CA ALA A 99 4.30 -22.00 16.39
C ALA A 99 4.51 -23.08 15.32
N ALA A 100 4.00 -24.29 15.55
CA ALA A 100 4.14 -25.39 14.60
C ALA A 100 3.30 -25.20 13.32
N ARG A 101 2.11 -24.60 13.44
CA ARG A 101 1.24 -24.22 12.32
C ARG A 101 1.80 -23.07 11.52
N LEU A 102 2.33 -22.03 12.17
CA LEU A 102 3.01 -20.93 11.49
C LEU A 102 4.08 -21.46 10.52
N ARG A 103 4.98 -22.31 11.03
CA ARG A 103 5.98 -23.01 10.21
C ARG A 103 5.35 -23.78 9.06
N LYS A 104 4.34 -24.62 9.32
CA LYS A 104 3.65 -25.42 8.29
C LYS A 104 3.07 -24.54 7.18
N MET A 105 2.54 -23.39 7.54
CA MET A 105 1.94 -22.42 6.60
C MET A 105 2.98 -21.54 5.89
N GLY A 106 4.27 -21.77 6.13
CA GLY A 106 5.38 -21.08 5.47
C GLY A 106 5.87 -19.82 6.19
N PHE A 107 5.24 -19.45 7.31
CA PHE A 107 5.72 -18.33 8.13
C PHE A 107 7.04 -18.67 8.80
N ASN A 108 7.99 -17.74 8.75
CA ASN A 108 9.28 -17.82 9.43
C ASN A 108 9.58 -16.58 10.29
N MET A 109 8.60 -15.70 10.49
CA MET A 109 8.69 -14.58 11.43
C MET A 109 7.33 -14.25 12.06
N VAL A 110 7.35 -13.81 13.32
CA VAL A 110 6.22 -13.17 14.00
C VAL A 110 6.64 -11.77 14.39
N ARG A 111 5.85 -10.77 14.00
CA ARG A 111 5.98 -9.39 14.50
C ARG A 111 5.06 -9.21 15.69
N PHE A 112 5.63 -8.84 16.83
CA PHE A 112 4.90 -8.67 18.09
C PHE A 112 4.46 -7.23 18.25
N HIS A 113 3.15 -7.00 18.14
CA HIS A 113 2.58 -5.68 17.97
C HIS A 113 1.51 -5.38 19.02
N HIS A 114 1.37 -4.10 19.39
CA HIS A 114 0.48 -3.66 20.46
C HIS A 114 0.64 -4.43 21.79
N MET A 115 1.83 -4.96 22.09
CA MET A 115 2.09 -5.61 23.39
C MET A 115 1.87 -4.65 24.55
N ASP A 116 2.10 -3.37 24.34
CA ASP A 116 2.04 -2.27 25.29
C ASP A 116 0.65 -1.58 25.36
N ASN A 117 -0.39 -2.19 24.80
CA ASN A 117 -1.72 -1.60 24.71
C ASN A 117 -2.44 -1.39 26.07
N PRO A 118 -3.39 -0.43 26.17
CA PRO A 118 -4.22 -0.21 27.36
C PRO A 118 -5.60 -0.91 27.35
N TRP A 119 -6.03 -1.53 26.24
CA TRP A 119 -7.43 -1.95 26.03
C TRP A 119 -7.71 -3.45 26.21
N GLY A 120 -6.68 -4.29 26.17
CA GLY A 120 -6.80 -5.74 26.23
C GLY A 120 -5.69 -6.37 27.09
N THR A 121 -5.30 -7.59 26.77
CA THR A 121 -4.12 -8.21 27.40
C THR A 121 -2.86 -7.45 26.98
N SER A 122 -2.06 -7.07 27.96
CA SER A 122 -0.89 -6.20 27.80
C SER A 122 0.32 -6.80 28.49
N ILE A 123 1.51 -6.44 28.04
CA ILE A 123 2.77 -6.74 28.74
C ILE A 123 2.83 -6.00 30.08
N PHE A 124 2.10 -4.90 30.25
CA PHE A 124 2.00 -4.17 31.52
C PHE A 124 0.82 -4.62 32.35
N GLU A 125 0.93 -4.47 33.67
CA GLU A 125 -0.17 -4.77 34.60
C GLU A 125 -1.36 -3.81 34.38
N HIS A 126 -2.57 -4.37 34.42
CA HIS A 126 -3.80 -3.59 34.23
C HIS A 126 -4.10 -2.72 35.46
N ASN A 127 -4.52 -1.47 35.24
CA ASN A 127 -4.82 -0.48 36.30
C ASN A 127 -3.65 -0.19 37.28
N SER A 128 -2.41 -0.36 36.84
CA SER A 128 -1.18 -0.04 37.59
C SER A 128 -0.40 1.10 36.90
N ASP A 129 0.91 1.20 37.10
CA ASP A 129 1.80 1.95 36.20
C ASP A 129 2.04 1.19 34.88
N THR A 130 2.81 1.78 33.97
CA THR A 130 3.36 1.14 32.76
C THR A 130 4.88 1.00 32.85
N ARG A 131 5.42 0.94 34.06
CA ARG A 131 6.86 0.79 34.35
C ARG A 131 7.23 -0.63 34.73
N HIS A 132 6.27 -1.44 35.18
CA HIS A 132 6.49 -2.83 35.54
C HIS A 132 5.77 -3.79 34.59
N LEU A 133 6.48 -4.81 34.12
CA LEU A 133 5.90 -5.88 33.29
C LEU A 133 5.01 -6.79 34.14
N ASP A 134 3.90 -7.27 33.56
CA ASP A 134 3.06 -8.31 34.14
C ASP A 134 3.81 -9.66 34.07
N PRO A 135 4.15 -10.27 35.21
CA PRO A 135 4.99 -11.47 35.23
C PRO A 135 4.32 -12.69 34.59
N ASN A 136 2.98 -12.74 34.52
CA ASN A 136 2.28 -13.85 33.87
C ASN A 136 2.32 -13.71 32.35
N ASN A 137 2.11 -12.49 31.83
CA ASN A 137 2.16 -12.24 30.39
C ASN A 137 3.58 -12.29 29.87
N GLU A 138 4.57 -11.80 30.63
CA GLU A 138 6.00 -11.98 30.34
C GLU A 138 6.36 -13.46 30.21
N ASP A 139 5.97 -14.30 31.18
CA ASP A 139 6.22 -15.74 31.15
C ASP A 139 5.50 -16.47 29.97
N LYS A 140 4.32 -16.01 29.55
CA LYS A 140 3.64 -16.51 28.33
C LYS A 140 4.36 -16.08 27.05
N PHE A 141 4.80 -14.82 26.98
CA PHE A 141 5.54 -14.28 25.85
C PHE A 141 6.87 -15.02 25.65
N GLU A 142 7.64 -15.18 26.73
CA GLU A 142 8.90 -15.95 26.74
C GLU A 142 8.68 -17.42 26.34
N TYR A 143 7.59 -18.04 26.79
CA TYR A 143 7.25 -19.40 26.38
C TYR A 143 6.89 -19.48 24.89
N LEU A 144 6.18 -18.50 24.34
CA LEU A 144 5.88 -18.42 22.92
C LEU A 144 7.16 -18.27 22.10
N LEU A 145 8.06 -17.35 22.46
CA LEU A 145 9.37 -17.17 21.82
C LEU A 145 10.18 -18.48 21.82
N PHE A 146 10.18 -19.21 22.93
CA PHE A 146 10.79 -20.54 22.99
C PHE A 146 10.18 -21.54 21.99
N GLN A 147 8.86 -21.54 21.80
CA GLN A 147 8.20 -22.40 20.82
C GLN A 147 8.48 -21.97 19.38
N LEU A 148 8.53 -20.66 19.10
CA LEU A 148 8.92 -20.11 17.79
C LEU A 148 10.36 -20.51 17.44
N LYS A 149 11.28 -20.33 18.39
CA LYS A 149 12.69 -20.77 18.30
C LYS A 149 12.81 -22.25 17.94
N ARG A 150 12.03 -23.12 18.58
CA ARG A 150 11.99 -24.57 18.29
C ARG A 150 11.39 -24.94 16.94
N ASN A 151 10.70 -24.02 16.28
CA ASN A 151 10.07 -24.22 14.97
C ASN A 151 10.78 -23.48 13.84
N GLY A 152 11.85 -22.74 14.11
CA GLY A 152 12.57 -21.99 13.08
C GLY A 152 11.87 -20.68 12.68
N VAL A 153 11.03 -20.14 13.56
CA VAL A 153 10.28 -18.90 13.36
C VAL A 153 10.94 -17.81 14.21
N TYR A 154 11.33 -16.71 13.58
CA TYR A 154 11.97 -15.56 14.23
C TYR A 154 10.93 -14.60 14.82
N ALA A 155 11.40 -13.65 15.62
CA ALA A 155 10.62 -12.61 16.25
C ALA A 155 11.10 -11.21 15.85
N ASP A 156 10.17 -10.34 15.51
CA ASP A 156 10.35 -8.90 15.40
C ASP A 156 9.69 -8.22 16.60
N ILE A 157 10.47 -7.45 17.36
CA ILE A 157 10.10 -6.91 18.67
C ILE A 157 9.86 -5.40 18.59
N ASN A 158 8.63 -4.96 18.87
CA ASN A 158 8.29 -3.54 18.91
C ASN A 158 8.46 -2.97 20.33
N LEU A 159 9.09 -1.79 20.43
CA LEU A 159 9.38 -1.14 21.71
C LEU A 159 8.41 -0.02 22.09
N ASN A 160 7.56 0.44 21.16
CA ASN A 160 6.50 1.40 21.44
C ASN A 160 5.47 1.39 20.30
N VAL A 161 4.23 1.02 20.61
CA VAL A 161 3.14 0.96 19.63
C VAL A 161 1.91 1.70 20.11
N SER A 162 1.39 1.31 21.28
CA SER A 162 0.17 1.92 21.82
C SER A 162 0.20 2.10 23.33
N ARG A 163 1.38 2.27 23.90
CA ARG A 163 1.53 2.63 25.31
C ARG A 163 0.78 3.91 25.64
N THR A 164 -0.19 3.80 26.55
CA THR A 164 -0.78 4.97 27.21
C THR A 164 -0.10 5.18 28.55
N PHE A 165 0.71 6.24 28.63
CA PHE A 165 1.35 6.65 29.88
C PHE A 165 0.31 7.06 30.93
N ARG A 166 0.64 6.89 32.20
CA ARG A 166 -0.23 7.10 33.36
C ARG A 166 0.40 8.05 34.36
N GLU A 167 -0.41 8.62 35.28
CA GLU A 167 0.11 9.50 36.33
C GLU A 167 1.07 8.73 37.26
N GLU A 168 0.81 7.44 37.46
CA GLU A 168 1.64 6.51 38.24
C GLU A 168 3.03 6.29 37.61
N ASP A 169 3.21 6.59 36.31
CA ASP A 169 4.53 6.62 35.67
C ASP A 169 5.36 7.84 36.11
N GLY A 170 4.74 8.78 36.83
CA GLY A 170 5.28 10.09 37.18
C GLY A 170 5.12 11.13 36.05
N VAL A 171 4.34 10.82 35.01
CA VAL A 171 4.13 11.69 33.85
C VAL A 171 3.05 12.72 34.17
N ASP A 172 3.43 13.99 34.26
CA ASP A 172 2.49 15.07 34.54
C ASP A 172 1.55 15.34 33.35
N GLY A 173 0.24 15.33 33.62
CA GLY A 173 -0.82 15.44 32.61
C GLY A 173 -0.97 14.21 31.70
N ALA A 174 -0.57 13.03 32.17
CA ALA A 174 -0.59 11.78 31.39
C ALA A 174 -1.98 11.46 30.79
N ASP A 175 -3.04 11.67 31.56
CA ASP A 175 -4.44 11.45 31.18
C ASP A 175 -4.89 12.27 29.95
N SER A 176 -4.16 13.35 29.66
CA SER A 176 -4.48 14.32 28.62
C SER A 176 -3.57 14.19 27.39
N ILE A 177 -2.62 13.25 27.40
CA ILE A 177 -1.78 12.93 26.23
C ILE A 177 -2.58 12.02 25.29
N PRO A 178 -2.93 12.47 24.07
CA PRO A 178 -3.78 11.71 23.17
C PRO A 178 -2.97 10.65 22.42
N ASN A 179 -3.66 9.78 21.69
CA ASN A 179 -3.07 8.91 20.65
C ASN A 179 -1.82 8.17 21.11
N PHE A 180 -1.84 7.61 22.33
CA PHE A 180 -0.73 6.80 22.87
C PHE A 180 0.61 7.55 22.95
N GLY A 181 0.58 8.87 23.09
CA GLY A 181 1.80 9.69 23.15
C GLY A 181 2.51 9.88 21.81
N LYS A 182 1.91 9.49 20.68
CA LYS A 182 2.45 9.78 19.34
C LYS A 182 2.78 11.28 19.19
N GLY A 183 3.91 11.56 18.54
CA GLY A 183 4.54 12.88 18.49
C GLY A 183 5.32 13.24 19.75
N VAL A 184 4.70 13.15 20.93
CA VAL A 184 5.31 13.55 22.21
C VAL A 184 6.50 12.65 22.57
N THR A 185 6.40 11.35 22.32
CA THR A 185 7.47 10.37 22.58
C THR A 185 8.75 10.60 21.76
N LEU A 186 8.71 11.50 20.77
CA LEU A 186 9.87 11.83 19.93
C LEU A 186 10.69 13.00 20.49
N PHE A 187 10.24 13.70 21.54
CA PHE A 187 10.98 14.85 22.08
C PHE A 187 10.80 15.11 23.59
N ASP A 188 9.82 14.53 24.28
CA ASP A 188 9.72 14.64 25.74
C ASP A 188 10.75 13.71 26.40
N PRO A 189 11.78 14.25 27.08
CA PRO A 189 12.85 13.43 27.67
C PRO A 189 12.35 12.40 28.68
N GLN A 190 11.28 12.71 29.43
CA GLN A 190 10.72 11.78 30.41
C GLN A 190 10.12 10.55 29.72
N LEU A 191 9.37 10.76 28.63
CA LEU A 191 8.77 9.64 27.89
C LEU A 191 9.82 8.80 27.17
N ILE A 192 10.87 9.45 26.64
CA ILE A 192 12.02 8.76 26.05
C ILE A 192 12.73 7.87 27.09
N ASP A 193 12.94 8.36 28.31
CA ASP A 193 13.56 7.57 29.38
C ASP A 193 12.68 6.41 29.83
N LEU A 194 11.35 6.59 29.90
CA LEU A 194 10.40 5.50 30.17
C LEU A 194 10.39 4.44 29.05
N GLN A 195 10.65 4.83 27.81
CA GLN A 195 10.80 3.90 26.69
C GLN A 195 12.12 3.10 26.79
N LYS A 196 13.22 3.75 27.17
CA LYS A 196 14.51 3.09 27.45
C LYS A 196 14.43 2.11 28.62
N GLU A 197 13.69 2.47 29.66
CA GLU A 197 13.42 1.62 30.83
C GLU A 197 12.66 0.35 30.41
N TYR A 198 11.57 0.50 29.64
CA TYR A 198 10.83 -0.64 29.09
C TYR A 198 11.70 -1.54 28.19
N ALA A 199 12.49 -0.94 27.29
CA ALA A 199 13.39 -1.69 26.42
C ALA A 199 14.47 -2.46 27.21
N ALA A 200 14.98 -1.90 28.32
CA ALA A 200 15.92 -2.62 29.17
C ALA A 200 15.28 -3.84 29.83
N GLN A 201 14.09 -3.67 30.42
CA GLN A 201 13.37 -4.77 31.07
C GLN A 201 13.08 -5.90 30.08
N LEU A 202 12.43 -5.59 28.96
CA LEU A 202 12.02 -6.58 27.97
C LEU A 202 13.21 -7.32 27.32
N LEU A 203 14.29 -6.61 27.02
CA LEU A 203 15.36 -7.17 26.18
C LEU A 203 16.48 -7.85 26.96
N THR A 204 16.65 -7.54 28.25
CA THR A 204 17.85 -7.96 29.02
C THR A 204 17.59 -8.97 30.14
N GLU A 205 16.33 -9.23 30.49
CA GLU A 205 15.96 -10.29 31.43
C GLU A 205 16.18 -11.68 30.79
N PRO A 206 16.90 -12.62 31.45
CA PRO A 206 17.08 -13.97 30.92
C PRO A 206 15.80 -14.78 30.92
N SER A 207 15.43 -15.33 29.76
CA SER A 207 14.28 -16.22 29.61
C SER A 207 14.37 -17.44 30.53
N PRO A 208 13.30 -17.81 31.27
CA PRO A 208 13.28 -19.05 32.05
C PRO A 208 13.30 -20.32 31.18
N TYR A 209 13.06 -20.19 29.86
CA TYR A 209 12.99 -21.32 28.92
C TYR A 209 14.27 -21.54 28.12
N THR A 210 14.97 -20.47 27.73
CA THR A 210 16.22 -20.56 26.96
C THR A 210 17.46 -20.29 27.81
N GLY A 211 17.31 -19.63 28.97
CA GLY A 211 18.41 -19.14 29.80
C GLY A 211 19.15 -17.94 29.18
N LEU A 212 18.61 -17.34 28.13
CA LEU A 212 19.19 -16.23 27.39
C LEU A 212 18.26 -15.03 27.47
N ALA A 213 18.83 -13.84 27.63
CA ALA A 213 18.12 -12.60 27.37
C ALA A 213 17.90 -12.43 25.86
N LEU A 214 16.88 -11.68 25.44
CA LEU A 214 16.60 -11.46 24.02
C LEU A 214 17.78 -10.86 23.24
N VAL A 215 18.56 -9.95 23.86
CA VAL A 215 19.79 -9.41 23.25
C VAL A 215 20.85 -10.47 22.93
N ASP A 216 20.77 -11.63 23.59
CA ASP A 216 21.64 -12.79 23.40
C ASP A 216 20.93 -13.98 22.73
N ASP A 217 19.63 -13.90 22.46
CA ASP A 217 18.87 -14.96 21.83
C ASP A 217 18.60 -14.66 20.32
N PRO A 218 19.13 -15.46 19.39
CA PRO A 218 18.90 -15.26 17.96
C PRO A 218 17.46 -15.42 17.49
N VAL A 219 16.52 -15.84 18.36
CA VAL A 219 15.09 -15.80 18.02
C VAL A 219 14.63 -14.39 17.69
N MET A 220 15.16 -13.37 18.37
CA MET A 220 14.94 -11.97 18.02
C MET A 220 15.73 -11.65 16.75
N ALA A 221 15.03 -11.40 15.66
CA ALA A 221 15.60 -11.08 14.35
C ALA A 221 15.62 -9.59 14.05
N LEU A 222 14.64 -8.83 14.54
CA LEU A 222 14.44 -7.41 14.24
C LEU A 222 13.92 -6.68 15.49
N VAL A 223 14.19 -5.37 15.56
CA VAL A 223 13.67 -4.47 16.60
C VAL A 223 13.14 -3.19 15.96
N GLU A 224 11.94 -2.78 16.35
CA GLU A 224 11.33 -1.51 15.95
C GLU A 224 11.27 -0.55 17.14
N ILE A 225 11.73 0.68 16.94
CA ILE A 225 11.77 1.70 18.00
C ILE A 225 10.37 2.22 18.32
N VAL A 226 9.62 2.71 17.32
CA VAL A 226 8.25 3.22 17.46
C VAL A 226 7.41 2.82 16.23
N ASN A 227 6.10 2.65 16.40
CA ASN A 227 5.19 2.39 15.28
C ASN A 227 4.46 3.67 14.81
N GLU A 228 4.39 3.89 13.49
CA GLU A 228 3.61 4.94 12.84
C GLU A 228 3.69 6.32 13.55
N ASN A 229 4.91 6.79 13.80
CA ASN A 229 5.15 8.01 14.58
C ASN A 229 6.11 8.95 13.85
N SER A 230 5.62 10.12 13.44
CA SER A 230 6.39 11.11 12.69
C SER A 230 6.01 12.53 13.11
N LEU A 231 7.02 13.31 13.54
CA LEU A 231 6.86 14.74 13.77
C LEU A 231 6.56 15.47 12.47
N TYR A 232 7.13 15.00 11.35
CA TYR A 232 6.93 15.64 10.06
C TYR A 232 5.49 15.45 9.55
N ARG A 233 4.90 14.26 9.68
CA ARG A 233 3.48 14.01 9.40
C ARG A 233 2.59 14.88 10.29
N MET A 234 2.85 14.92 11.59
CA MET A 234 2.06 15.73 12.51
C MET A 234 2.20 17.24 12.23
N TRP A 235 3.36 17.70 11.78
CA TRP A 235 3.52 19.08 11.31
C TRP A 235 2.69 19.30 10.04
N ARG A 236 2.77 18.40 9.06
CA ARG A 236 1.99 18.43 7.81
C ARG A 236 0.49 18.54 8.04
N ASP A 237 -0.01 17.84 9.05
CA ASP A 237 -1.43 17.83 9.42
C ASP A 237 -1.80 18.98 10.38
N ASP A 238 -0.91 19.95 10.59
CA ASP A 238 -1.03 21.08 11.54
C ASP A 238 -1.32 20.65 13.00
N LYS A 239 -0.87 19.46 13.41
CA LYS A 239 -1.17 18.88 14.73
C LYS A 239 -0.19 19.25 15.85
N LEU A 240 0.99 19.77 15.54
CA LEU A 240 2.00 20.15 16.54
C LEU A 240 1.73 21.51 17.24
N LYS A 241 0.49 21.72 17.70
CA LYS A 241 0.03 22.93 18.42
C LYS A 241 -0.98 22.56 19.53
N PRO A 242 -1.35 23.48 20.43
CA PRO A 242 -2.27 23.19 21.52
C PRO A 242 -3.67 22.76 21.06
N PHE A 243 -4.35 21.92 21.86
CA PHE A 243 -5.75 21.51 21.62
C PHE A 243 -6.72 22.66 21.36
N LYS A 244 -6.61 23.75 22.14
CA LYS A 244 -7.46 24.94 21.99
C LYS A 244 -7.32 25.63 20.62
N GLU A 245 -6.24 25.32 19.88
CA GLU A 245 -5.92 25.84 18.54
C GLU A 245 -6.13 24.78 17.45
N GLY A 246 -6.68 23.61 17.79
CA GLY A 246 -6.98 22.52 16.86
C GLY A 246 -5.84 21.51 16.63
N GLY A 247 -4.77 21.55 17.44
CA GLY A 247 -3.71 20.54 17.42
C GLY A 247 -3.90 19.45 18.47
N ASP A 248 -2.87 18.62 18.63
CA ASP A 248 -2.90 17.40 19.46
C ASP A 248 -1.94 17.48 20.66
N LEU A 249 -1.42 18.67 20.98
CA LEU A 249 -0.46 18.85 22.08
C LEU A 249 -1.10 19.48 23.32
N LEU A 250 -0.63 19.06 24.49
CA LEU A 250 -0.78 19.84 25.72
C LEU A 250 0.02 21.13 25.62
N ARG A 251 -0.40 22.16 26.37
CA ARG A 251 0.33 23.43 26.43
C ARG A 251 1.80 23.24 26.86
N ARG A 252 2.08 22.33 27.81
CA ARG A 252 3.45 21.98 28.21
C ARG A 252 4.29 21.47 27.04
N HIS A 253 3.76 20.53 26.26
CA HIS A 253 4.48 19.91 25.14
C HIS A 253 4.65 20.90 23.98
N SER A 254 3.67 21.77 23.72
CA SER A 254 3.84 22.88 22.78
C SER A 254 4.96 23.82 23.21
N ASN A 255 4.97 24.25 24.49
CA ASN A 255 6.03 25.12 25.00
C ASN A 255 7.41 24.45 24.96
N MET A 256 7.49 23.14 25.17
CA MET A 256 8.74 22.38 25.02
C MET A 256 9.24 22.43 23.58
N LEU A 257 8.39 22.15 22.59
CA LEU A 257 8.75 22.28 21.17
C LEU A 257 9.16 23.71 20.81
N ASP A 258 8.44 24.71 21.32
CA ASP A 258 8.78 26.12 21.08
C ASP A 258 10.15 26.45 21.67
N SER A 259 10.49 25.92 22.85
CA SER A 259 11.81 26.09 23.47
C SER A 259 12.92 25.41 22.67
N LEU A 260 12.69 24.18 22.20
CA LEU A 260 13.62 23.46 21.31
C LEU A 260 13.84 24.21 19.99
N TRP A 261 12.78 24.81 19.45
CA TRP A 261 12.85 25.64 18.25
C TRP A 261 13.67 26.92 18.46
N GLN A 262 13.45 27.65 19.56
CA GLN A 262 14.28 28.81 19.89
C GLN A 262 15.75 28.42 20.04
N GLN A 263 16.02 27.29 20.69
CA GLN A 263 17.37 26.78 20.87
C GLN A 263 18.03 26.43 19.52
N TYR A 264 17.30 25.75 18.61
CA TYR A 264 17.76 25.48 17.26
C TYR A 264 18.16 26.75 16.50
N LEU A 265 17.33 27.80 16.56
CA LEU A 265 17.61 29.08 15.92
C LEU A 265 18.82 29.79 16.55
N PHE A 266 18.89 29.83 17.89
CA PHE A 266 20.03 30.40 18.60
C PHE A 266 21.33 29.68 18.24
N ASP A 267 21.30 28.35 18.17
CA ASP A 267 22.47 27.56 17.83
C ASP A 267 22.96 27.80 16.41
N LYS A 268 22.04 28.03 15.47
CA LYS A 268 22.36 28.30 14.07
C LYS A 268 22.79 29.75 13.80
N TYR A 269 22.09 30.73 14.34
CA TYR A 269 22.24 32.15 13.94
C TYR A 269 22.83 33.06 15.01
N LYS A 270 22.79 32.66 16.29
CA LYS A 270 23.32 33.41 17.46
C LYS A 270 22.65 34.75 17.77
N SER A 271 22.09 35.48 16.81
CA SER A 271 21.49 36.82 16.98
C SER A 271 20.34 37.09 16.00
N THR A 272 19.42 37.97 16.38
CA THR A 272 18.31 38.39 15.51
C THR A 272 18.78 39.01 14.19
N ASP A 273 19.86 39.80 14.19
CA ASP A 273 20.37 40.42 12.97
C ASP A 273 20.86 39.38 11.95
N SER A 274 21.51 38.32 12.44
CA SER A 274 21.98 37.22 11.59
C SER A 274 20.80 36.39 11.05
N LEU A 275 19.79 36.14 11.89
CA LEU A 275 18.55 35.47 11.48
C LEU A 275 17.80 36.27 10.42
N ARG A 276 17.59 37.57 10.66
CA ARG A 276 16.92 38.50 9.73
C ARG A 276 17.65 38.56 8.38
N SER A 277 18.99 38.63 8.42
CA SER A 277 19.81 38.60 7.21
C SER A 277 19.68 37.29 6.43
N ALA A 278 19.60 36.16 7.12
CA ALA A 278 19.51 34.84 6.49
C ALA A 278 18.11 34.54 5.92
N TRP A 279 17.05 34.90 6.65
CA TRP A 279 15.67 34.68 6.21
C TRP A 279 15.19 35.71 5.19
N GLY A 280 15.93 36.81 5.04
CA GLY A 280 15.58 37.97 4.25
C GLY A 280 14.60 38.89 4.99
N GLU A 281 14.66 40.18 4.65
CA GLU A 281 13.53 41.09 4.85
C GLU A 281 12.55 40.75 3.74
N GLY A 282 11.48 40.00 4.05
CA GLY A 282 10.52 39.55 3.05
C GLY A 282 10.15 40.68 2.10
N ASP A 283 10.29 40.48 0.77
CA ASP A 283 10.20 41.53 -0.26
C ASP A 283 8.99 42.43 -0.03
N SER A 284 9.17 43.48 0.76
CA SER A 284 8.11 44.41 1.08
C SER A 284 8.04 45.39 -0.06
N VAL A 285 7.33 45.02 -1.14
CA VAL A 285 6.88 46.00 -2.10
C VAL A 285 5.37 46.10 -2.07
N SER A 286 4.98 47.29 -1.63
CA SER A 286 3.66 47.88 -1.56
C SER A 286 2.90 47.80 -2.89
N SER A 287 1.92 46.89 -2.95
CA SER A 287 0.57 47.22 -3.42
C SER A 287 -0.31 45.98 -3.20
N SER A 288 -0.92 45.86 -2.02
CA SER A 288 -2.03 44.94 -1.79
C SER A 288 -3.25 45.45 -2.56
N ILE A 289 -3.27 45.25 -3.88
CA ILE A 289 -4.47 45.53 -4.66
C ILE A 289 -5.45 44.41 -4.33
N ASN A 290 -6.44 44.72 -3.51
CA ASN A 290 -7.57 43.84 -3.31
C ASN A 290 -8.29 43.68 -4.65
N GLN A 291 -8.36 42.45 -5.15
CA GLN A 291 -9.06 42.15 -6.39
C GLN A 291 -10.56 41.94 -6.19
N ILE A 292 -10.99 41.76 -4.94
CA ILE A 292 -12.42 41.66 -4.60
C ILE A 292 -13.01 43.06 -4.57
N TYR A 293 -13.97 43.30 -5.44
CA TYR A 293 -14.75 44.52 -5.46
C TYR A 293 -15.89 44.41 -4.42
N GLU A 294 -16.05 45.46 -3.61
CA GLU A 294 -17.16 45.61 -2.64
C GLU A 294 -17.27 44.39 -1.70
N GLY A 295 -16.14 43.93 -1.17
CA GLY A 295 -16.08 42.80 -0.24
C GLY A 295 -16.43 43.15 1.22
N ASP A 296 -16.50 44.45 1.54
CA ASP A 296 -17.03 45.02 2.79
C ASP A 296 -18.55 45.32 2.70
N PHE A 297 -19.13 45.27 1.49
CA PHE A 297 -20.56 45.44 1.20
C PHE A 297 -21.16 46.83 1.52
N GLU A 298 -20.31 47.81 1.85
CA GLU A 298 -20.76 49.13 2.32
C GLU A 298 -21.26 50.04 1.20
N ASN A 299 -20.65 50.01 0.01
CA ASN A 299 -21.05 50.90 -1.10
C ASN A 299 -22.00 50.25 -2.11
N ASN A 300 -22.20 48.92 -2.03
CA ASN A 300 -23.03 48.17 -2.98
C ASN A 300 -23.86 47.06 -2.28
N PRO A 301 -24.90 47.43 -1.52
CA PRO A 301 -25.75 46.47 -0.80
C PRO A 301 -26.64 45.61 -1.73
N GLN A 302 -26.61 45.86 -3.05
CA GLN A 302 -27.34 45.07 -4.05
C GLN A 302 -26.54 43.87 -4.56
N LEU A 303 -25.27 43.71 -4.12
CA LEU A 303 -24.41 42.59 -4.50
C LEU A 303 -24.23 42.39 -6.01
N ASN A 304 -24.31 43.47 -6.82
CA ASN A 304 -24.35 43.39 -8.29
C ASN A 304 -23.15 42.70 -8.97
N ARG A 305 -22.03 42.56 -8.27
CA ARG A 305 -20.81 41.88 -8.77
C ARG A 305 -20.68 40.43 -8.28
N TRP A 306 -21.55 40.02 -7.38
CA TRP A 306 -21.62 38.67 -6.88
C TRP A 306 -22.67 37.88 -7.64
N VAL A 307 -22.35 36.64 -7.97
CA VAL A 307 -23.22 35.74 -8.73
C VAL A 307 -23.54 34.54 -7.84
N LEU A 308 -24.81 34.14 -7.82
CA LEU A 308 -25.27 32.92 -7.16
C LEU A 308 -25.66 31.88 -8.21
N GLU A 309 -24.79 30.91 -8.44
CA GLU A 309 -25.00 29.77 -9.33
C GLU A 309 -25.72 28.64 -8.60
N LYS A 310 -26.63 27.95 -9.31
CA LYS A 310 -27.49 26.88 -8.79
C LYS A 310 -27.61 25.76 -9.84
N HIS A 311 -27.42 24.52 -9.44
CA HIS A 311 -27.46 23.34 -10.31
C HIS A 311 -28.41 22.25 -9.79
N GLU A 312 -28.85 21.35 -10.68
CA GLU A 312 -29.59 20.12 -10.37
C GLU A 312 -30.75 20.28 -9.36
N GLY A 313 -31.56 21.32 -9.52
CA GLY A 313 -32.74 21.54 -8.66
C GLY A 313 -32.44 22.18 -7.30
N SER A 314 -31.18 22.51 -7.02
CA SER A 314 -30.78 23.30 -5.85
C SER A 314 -31.41 24.70 -5.87
N SER A 315 -31.75 25.23 -4.70
CA SER A 315 -32.36 26.56 -4.58
C SER A 315 -31.69 27.36 -3.47
N ALA A 316 -31.23 28.56 -3.82
CA ALA A 316 -30.63 29.49 -2.90
C ALA A 316 -30.98 30.94 -3.30
N VAL A 317 -30.93 31.84 -2.33
CA VAL A 317 -31.08 33.28 -2.52
C VAL A 317 -29.93 34.02 -1.84
N MET A 318 -29.46 35.10 -2.46
CA MET A 318 -28.50 36.02 -1.85
C MET A 318 -29.17 37.36 -1.54
N GLY A 319 -28.63 38.07 -0.57
CA GLY A 319 -29.05 39.41 -0.15
C GLY A 319 -28.04 39.95 0.87
N VAL A 320 -28.45 40.95 1.63
CA VAL A 320 -27.62 41.55 2.68
C VAL A 320 -28.29 41.48 4.04
N GLU A 321 -27.50 41.62 5.10
CA GLU A 321 -27.92 41.69 6.50
C GLU A 321 -27.33 42.94 7.13
N VAL A 322 -28.16 43.67 7.88
CA VAL A 322 -27.79 44.97 8.49
C VAL A 322 -27.88 44.98 10.01
N THR A 323 -28.34 43.88 10.60
CA THR A 323 -28.57 43.79 12.05
C THR A 323 -27.37 43.28 12.82
N ASP A 324 -26.51 42.48 12.18
CA ASP A 324 -25.35 41.84 12.80
C ASP A 324 -24.20 41.65 11.80
N PRO A 325 -23.70 42.73 11.16
CA PRO A 325 -22.50 42.68 10.32
C PRO A 325 -21.24 42.43 11.17
N TYR A 326 -20.16 41.94 10.55
CA TYR A 326 -18.91 41.75 11.27
C TYR A 326 -18.19 43.08 11.49
N GLU A 327 -18.09 43.86 10.41
CA GLU A 327 -17.54 45.22 10.39
C GLU A 327 -18.47 46.12 9.58
N GLY A 328 -18.51 47.42 9.89
CA GLY A 328 -19.40 48.35 9.18
C GLY A 328 -20.88 48.18 9.55
N ILE A 329 -21.77 48.37 8.57
CA ILE A 329 -23.24 48.35 8.74
C ILE A 329 -23.93 47.32 7.84
N VAL A 330 -23.24 46.70 6.89
CA VAL A 330 -23.81 45.71 5.95
C VAL A 330 -22.91 44.47 5.86
N SER A 331 -23.51 43.28 5.88
CA SER A 331 -22.84 42.02 5.52
C SER A 331 -23.61 41.27 4.44
N ALA A 332 -22.95 40.41 3.68
CA ALA A 332 -23.62 39.54 2.71
C ALA A 332 -24.34 38.38 3.40
N LYS A 333 -25.46 37.94 2.82
CA LYS A 333 -26.29 36.86 3.31
C LYS A 333 -26.66 35.92 2.17
N VAL A 334 -26.41 34.63 2.32
CA VAL A 334 -26.83 33.60 1.37
C VAL A 334 -27.67 32.55 2.11
N THR A 335 -28.89 32.30 1.64
CA THR A 335 -29.78 31.28 2.20
C THR A 335 -30.01 30.17 1.20
N VAL A 336 -29.49 28.98 1.51
CA VAL A 336 -29.72 27.74 0.77
C VAL A 336 -31.01 27.11 1.27
N LYS A 337 -32.03 27.10 0.40
CA LYS A 337 -33.39 26.60 0.68
C LYS A 337 -33.54 25.12 0.36
N GLN A 338 -32.84 24.64 -0.68
CA GLN A 338 -32.85 23.26 -1.12
C GLN A 338 -31.46 22.85 -1.56
N SER A 339 -31.02 21.68 -1.10
CA SER A 339 -29.72 21.06 -1.36
C SER A 339 -29.94 19.56 -1.61
N ASP A 340 -29.11 18.97 -2.45
CA ASP A 340 -29.03 17.54 -2.75
C ASP A 340 -27.79 16.88 -2.14
N GLY A 341 -27.06 17.60 -1.27
CA GLY A 341 -25.82 17.17 -0.64
C GLY A 341 -24.56 17.38 -1.48
N VAL A 342 -24.65 17.82 -2.74
CA VAL A 342 -23.48 18.03 -3.59
C VAL A 342 -22.97 19.47 -3.45
N ASN A 343 -21.78 19.63 -2.86
CA ASN A 343 -21.28 20.92 -2.39
C ASN A 343 -21.20 22.03 -3.46
N TRP A 344 -20.77 21.70 -4.69
CA TRP A 344 -20.59 22.70 -5.75
C TRP A 344 -21.90 23.12 -6.44
N HIS A 345 -23.04 22.49 -6.14
CA HIS A 345 -24.32 22.82 -6.80
C HIS A 345 -24.90 24.17 -6.37
N VAL A 346 -24.42 24.76 -5.27
CA VAL A 346 -24.69 26.16 -4.91
C VAL A 346 -23.37 26.89 -4.73
N GLN A 347 -23.11 27.88 -5.58
CA GLN A 347 -21.88 28.69 -5.54
C GLN A 347 -22.21 30.16 -5.48
N TRP A 348 -21.69 30.84 -4.46
CA TRP A 348 -21.73 32.29 -4.38
C TRP A 348 -20.34 32.85 -4.67
N GLN A 349 -20.20 33.64 -5.73
CA GLN A 349 -18.89 33.91 -6.31
C GLN A 349 -18.72 35.32 -6.85
N GLN A 350 -17.46 35.74 -6.96
CA GLN A 350 -17.03 36.91 -7.73
C GLN A 350 -15.98 36.48 -8.76
N ALA A 351 -16.25 36.73 -10.03
CA ALA A 351 -15.40 36.36 -11.17
C ALA A 351 -14.69 37.58 -11.79
N GLY A 352 -13.83 37.34 -12.78
CA GLY A 352 -13.06 38.39 -13.45
C GLY A 352 -11.78 38.76 -12.71
N LEU A 353 -11.30 37.89 -11.81
CA LEU A 353 -10.06 38.06 -11.07
C LEU A 353 -8.87 37.62 -11.92
N SER A 354 -7.66 38.02 -11.53
CA SER A 354 -6.41 37.65 -12.21
C SER A 354 -5.41 37.07 -11.23
N ILE A 355 -4.58 36.15 -11.70
CA ILE A 355 -3.43 35.63 -10.95
C ILE A 355 -2.19 35.62 -11.83
N GLN A 356 -1.05 35.96 -11.24
CA GLN A 356 0.24 35.95 -11.89
C GLN A 356 1.07 34.78 -11.37
N LYS A 357 1.65 34.01 -12.28
CA LYS A 357 2.54 32.90 -11.98
C LYS A 357 3.60 33.32 -10.97
N ASP A 358 3.85 32.43 -10.03
CA ASP A 358 4.80 32.55 -8.94
C ASP A 358 4.48 33.62 -7.88
N SER A 359 3.37 34.34 -8.01
CA SER A 359 2.92 35.31 -7.01
C SER A 359 2.11 34.64 -5.91
N LEU A 360 2.27 35.13 -4.67
CA LEU A 360 1.50 34.70 -3.51
C LEU A 360 0.24 35.56 -3.39
N TYR A 361 -0.88 34.89 -3.19
CA TYR A 361 -2.17 35.53 -2.95
C TYR A 361 -2.74 35.07 -1.61
N THR A 362 -3.38 35.99 -0.90
CA THR A 362 -4.07 35.72 0.36
C THR A 362 -5.54 36.04 0.20
N VAL A 363 -6.39 35.06 0.52
CA VAL A 363 -7.83 35.24 0.67
C VAL A 363 -8.13 35.43 2.15
N LYS A 364 -8.89 36.47 2.50
CA LYS A 364 -9.38 36.73 3.86
C LYS A 364 -10.87 37.06 3.82
N PHE A 365 -11.63 36.55 4.78
CA PHE A 365 -13.05 36.87 4.96
C PHE A 365 -13.48 36.63 6.40
N ALA A 366 -14.52 37.33 6.86
CA ALA A 366 -15.30 36.93 8.03
C ALA A 366 -16.49 36.10 7.57
N GLY A 367 -16.82 35.05 8.32
CA GLY A 367 -17.94 34.16 8.01
C GLY A 367 -18.64 33.66 9.26
N LYS A 368 -19.96 33.47 9.17
CA LYS A 368 -20.78 32.74 10.16
C LYS A 368 -21.96 32.05 9.48
N SER A 369 -22.60 31.13 10.19
CA SER A 369 -23.82 30.45 9.73
C SER A 369 -24.78 30.23 10.88
N THR A 370 -26.08 30.15 10.59
CA THR A 370 -27.12 29.99 11.65
C THR A 370 -26.97 28.70 12.47
N GLU A 371 -26.30 27.70 11.91
CA GLU A 371 -25.91 26.45 12.56
C GLU A 371 -24.46 26.15 12.21
N GLU A 372 -23.80 25.29 12.97
CA GLU A 372 -22.46 24.83 12.62
C GLU A 372 -22.46 24.05 11.29
N LYS A 373 -21.76 24.56 10.27
CA LYS A 373 -21.70 23.93 8.92
C LYS A 373 -20.31 24.06 8.31
N PHE A 374 -19.91 23.06 7.53
CA PHE A 374 -18.73 23.18 6.67
C PHE A 374 -19.08 23.89 5.36
N ILE A 375 -18.15 24.75 4.91
CA ILE A 375 -18.17 25.35 3.57
C ILE A 375 -16.82 25.12 2.90
N THR A 376 -16.76 25.29 1.58
CA THR A 376 -15.50 25.28 0.84
C THR A 376 -15.36 26.58 0.05
N VAL A 377 -14.22 27.24 0.18
CA VAL A 377 -13.86 28.45 -0.56
C VAL A 377 -12.81 28.09 -1.59
N SER A 378 -13.07 28.39 -2.85
CA SER A 378 -12.24 27.95 -3.98
C SER A 378 -11.77 29.14 -4.82
N ILE A 379 -10.51 29.09 -5.24
CA ILE A 379 -9.96 29.92 -6.32
C ILE A 379 -9.83 29.01 -7.53
N MET A 380 -10.54 29.32 -8.60
CA MET A 380 -10.55 28.48 -9.81
C MET A 380 -10.74 29.28 -11.07
N LYS A 381 -10.47 28.64 -12.22
CA LYS A 381 -10.78 29.18 -13.53
C LYS A 381 -12.29 29.38 -13.68
N ASN A 382 -12.71 30.51 -14.24
CA ASN A 382 -14.11 30.84 -14.52
C ASN A 382 -14.61 30.28 -15.87
N SER A 383 -13.79 29.45 -16.52
CA SER A 383 -14.11 28.79 -17.78
C SER A 383 -13.64 27.33 -17.79
N SER A 384 -14.21 26.50 -18.66
CA SER A 384 -13.78 25.11 -18.88
C SER A 384 -12.25 25.04 -19.13
N PRO A 385 -11.52 24.10 -18.50
CA PRO A 385 -11.98 22.94 -17.73
C PRO A 385 -12.18 23.17 -16.22
N TRP A 386 -12.38 24.41 -15.76
CA TRP A 386 -12.67 24.76 -14.35
C TRP A 386 -11.54 24.39 -13.37
N THR A 387 -10.29 24.47 -13.83
CA THR A 387 -9.10 24.15 -13.02
C THR A 387 -9.11 24.92 -11.70
N GLY A 388 -9.02 24.21 -10.58
CA GLY A 388 -8.82 24.79 -9.25
C GLY A 388 -7.36 25.14 -9.00
N TYR A 389 -7.10 26.29 -8.39
CA TYR A 389 -5.76 26.75 -8.00
C TYR A 389 -5.57 26.77 -6.49
N ALA A 390 -6.65 26.93 -5.73
CA ALA A 390 -6.65 26.79 -4.27
C ALA A 390 -8.04 26.42 -3.78
N SER A 391 -8.09 25.68 -2.68
CA SER A 391 -9.34 25.34 -1.99
C SER A 391 -9.11 25.36 -0.49
N PHE A 392 -10.06 25.90 0.25
CA PHE A 392 -10.01 26.02 1.71
C PHE A 392 -11.36 25.62 2.30
N ARG A 393 -11.37 24.54 3.07
CA ARG A 393 -12.57 24.04 3.75
C ARG A 393 -12.53 24.50 5.20
N CYS A 394 -13.60 25.16 5.65
CA CYS A 394 -13.70 25.66 7.02
C CYS A 394 -15.10 25.40 7.59
N LYS A 395 -15.16 25.30 8.92
CA LYS A 395 -16.43 25.17 9.66
C LYS A 395 -16.86 26.55 10.15
N LEU A 396 -18.00 27.02 9.67
CA LEU A 396 -18.66 28.22 10.17
C LEU A 396 -19.51 27.88 11.39
N LYS A 397 -19.57 28.81 12.35
CA LYS A 397 -20.37 28.74 13.56
C LYS A 397 -21.39 29.89 13.62
N PRO A 398 -22.34 29.90 14.58
CA PRO A 398 -23.22 31.03 14.82
C PRO A 398 -22.51 32.34 15.14
N GLU A 399 -21.35 32.29 15.78
CA GLU A 399 -20.47 33.42 16.01
C GLU A 399 -19.63 33.77 14.76
N TRP A 400 -19.34 35.07 14.57
CA TRP A 400 -18.43 35.53 13.54
C TRP A 400 -17.00 35.01 13.76
N GLN A 401 -16.41 34.49 12.69
CA GLN A 401 -15.04 34.01 12.67
C GLN A 401 -14.31 34.60 11.46
N VAL A 402 -13.04 34.98 11.62
CA VAL A 402 -12.19 35.42 10.51
C VAL A 402 -11.36 34.25 10.02
N PHE A 403 -11.39 34.04 8.72
CA PHE A 403 -10.66 32.99 8.03
C PHE A 403 -9.67 33.61 7.04
N GLN A 404 -8.53 32.94 6.88
CA GLN A 404 -7.50 33.33 5.93
C GLN A 404 -6.78 32.10 5.41
N PHE A 405 -6.49 32.08 4.11
CA PHE A 405 -5.58 31.11 3.50
C PHE A 405 -4.78 31.78 2.39
N SER A 406 -3.60 31.25 2.09
CA SER A 406 -2.74 31.76 1.01
C SER A 406 -2.42 30.66 0.01
N PHE A 407 -2.20 31.05 -1.24
CA PHE A 407 -1.81 30.12 -2.31
C PHE A 407 -0.83 30.80 -3.26
N LYS A 408 0.08 30.00 -3.81
CA LYS A 408 1.01 30.45 -4.85
C LYS A 408 0.41 30.12 -6.21
N ALA A 409 0.25 31.12 -7.07
CA ALA A 409 -0.28 30.91 -8.41
C ALA A 409 0.74 30.17 -9.30
N THR A 410 0.28 29.14 -10.01
CA THR A 410 1.14 28.28 -10.84
C THR A 410 1.23 28.74 -12.31
N LEU A 411 0.30 29.61 -12.73
CA LEU A 411 0.15 30.09 -14.10
C LEU A 411 -0.24 31.58 -14.11
N ASN A 412 -0.02 32.24 -15.25
CA ASN A 412 -0.54 33.57 -15.53
C ASN A 412 -1.95 33.45 -16.11
N ILE A 413 -2.95 34.05 -15.46
CA ILE A 413 -4.34 34.06 -15.90
C ILE A 413 -4.93 35.43 -15.66
N GLU A 414 -5.37 36.09 -16.72
CA GLU A 414 -5.98 37.41 -16.65
C GLU A 414 -7.50 37.31 -16.80
N ASN A 415 -8.23 37.96 -15.89
CA ASN A 415 -9.68 38.15 -15.89
C ASN A 415 -10.53 36.88 -16.07
N ASP A 416 -9.99 35.69 -15.80
CA ASP A 416 -10.67 34.40 -15.92
C ASP A 416 -10.54 33.56 -14.65
N ILE A 417 -10.30 34.21 -13.51
CA ILE A 417 -10.35 33.59 -12.18
C ILE A 417 -11.63 33.99 -11.47
N ARG A 418 -12.14 33.09 -10.64
CA ARG A 418 -13.23 33.33 -9.68
C ARG A 418 -12.84 32.90 -8.28
N LEU A 419 -13.34 33.66 -7.30
CA LEU A 419 -13.43 33.27 -5.90
C LEU A 419 -14.86 32.77 -5.66
N SER A 420 -15.01 31.51 -5.26
CA SER A 420 -16.32 30.86 -5.08
C SER A 420 -16.47 30.28 -3.67
N PHE A 421 -17.57 30.61 -3.01
CA PHE A 421 -18.05 29.97 -1.79
C PHE A 421 -19.03 28.87 -2.17
N LEU A 422 -18.63 27.61 -1.96
CA LEU A 422 -19.43 26.41 -2.21
C LEU A 422 -20.26 26.10 -0.96
N LEU A 423 -21.59 26.12 -1.13
CA LEU A 423 -22.58 26.08 -0.04
C LEU A 423 -23.63 24.99 -0.25
N GLY A 424 -23.47 24.16 -1.28
CA GLY A 424 -24.49 23.21 -1.73
C GLY A 424 -24.61 21.96 -0.87
N GLU A 425 -23.70 21.72 0.07
CA GLU A 425 -23.68 20.50 0.89
C GLU A 425 -24.85 20.45 1.89
N ASN A 426 -25.33 21.60 2.36
CA ASN A 426 -26.37 21.68 3.37
C ASN A 426 -27.30 22.89 3.14
N THR A 427 -28.57 22.74 3.50
CA THR A 427 -29.47 23.89 3.67
C THR A 427 -29.04 24.75 4.87
N GLY A 428 -29.34 26.04 4.82
CA GLY A 428 -28.98 26.97 5.90
C GLY A 428 -28.77 28.40 5.41
N THR A 429 -28.49 29.29 6.35
CA THR A 429 -28.14 30.69 6.06
C THR A 429 -26.70 30.97 6.49
N TYR A 430 -25.95 31.55 5.56
CA TYR A 430 -24.54 31.89 5.66
C TYR A 430 -24.38 33.40 5.54
N PHE A 431 -23.46 33.97 6.31
CA PHE A 431 -23.14 35.39 6.30
C PHE A 431 -21.65 35.58 6.06
N PHE A 432 -21.31 36.59 5.27
CA PHE A 432 -19.93 36.89 4.90
C PHE A 432 -19.67 38.39 4.94
N ASP A 433 -18.45 38.74 5.33
CA ASP A 433 -18.00 40.12 5.44
C ASP A 433 -16.48 40.21 5.16
N ILE A 434 -15.98 41.43 4.93
CA ILE A 434 -14.57 41.79 4.76
C ILE A 434 -13.79 40.89 3.78
N ILE A 435 -14.44 40.50 2.68
CA ILE A 435 -13.87 39.56 1.71
C ILE A 435 -12.78 40.25 0.89
N SER A 436 -11.60 39.65 0.83
CA SER A 436 -10.48 40.17 0.05
C SER A 436 -9.62 39.08 -0.58
N LEU A 437 -9.00 39.43 -1.70
CA LEU A 437 -7.97 38.66 -2.40
C LEU A 437 -6.84 39.62 -2.71
N ASN A 438 -5.75 39.54 -1.96
CA ASN A 438 -4.60 40.44 -2.08
C ASN A 438 -3.38 39.68 -2.58
N SER A 439 -2.57 40.32 -3.44
CA SER A 439 -1.18 39.91 -3.62
C SER A 439 -0.38 40.26 -2.36
N THR A 440 0.34 39.30 -1.80
CA THR A 440 1.06 39.43 -0.53
C THR A 440 2.54 39.09 -0.73
N SER A 441 3.42 39.77 -0.01
CA SER A 441 4.84 39.45 0.05
C SER A 441 5.09 38.22 0.94
N VAL A 442 6.07 37.42 0.57
CA VAL A 442 6.54 36.33 1.41
C VAL A 442 7.25 36.91 2.64
N MET A 443 6.93 36.44 3.85
CA MET A 443 7.53 36.93 5.10
C MET A 443 8.79 36.14 5.47
N GLY A 444 9.86 36.84 5.89
CA GLY A 444 11.04 36.22 6.49
C GLY A 444 10.86 36.09 8.01
N LEU A 445 11.45 37.02 8.75
CA LEU A 445 11.23 37.22 10.18
C LEU A 445 10.08 38.24 10.39
N GLU A 446 9.08 37.92 11.22
CA GLU A 446 8.00 38.85 11.54
C GLU A 446 8.54 40.03 12.38
N PRO A 447 7.93 41.23 12.34
CA PRO A 447 8.51 42.44 12.94
C PRO A 447 8.83 42.32 14.44
N GLU A 448 7.99 41.62 15.20
CA GLU A 448 8.12 41.46 16.65
C GLU A 448 8.96 40.22 17.05
N GLU A 449 9.37 39.40 16.08
CA GLU A 449 10.15 38.19 16.35
C GLU A 449 11.63 38.50 16.56
N SER A 450 12.23 37.88 17.57
CA SER A 450 13.64 38.00 17.89
C SER A 450 14.15 36.76 18.64
N ILE A 451 15.41 36.40 18.40
CA ILE A 451 16.12 35.34 19.12
C ILE A 451 16.28 35.73 20.60
N GLU A 452 16.62 37.00 20.89
CA GLU A 452 16.92 37.44 22.25
C GLU A 452 15.69 37.41 23.17
N ASN A 453 14.48 37.63 22.63
CA ASN A 453 13.24 37.48 23.40
C ASN A 453 12.67 36.05 23.37
N GLY A 454 13.29 35.13 22.61
CA GLY A 454 12.83 33.74 22.49
C GLY A 454 11.40 33.62 21.95
N ASN A 455 10.99 34.50 21.04
CA ASN A 455 9.61 34.60 20.57
C ASN A 455 9.43 34.35 19.06
N VAL A 456 10.44 33.81 18.36
CA VAL A 456 10.31 33.43 16.94
C VAL A 456 9.39 32.20 16.83
N ARG A 457 8.20 32.31 16.27
CA ARG A 457 7.23 31.22 16.32
C ARG A 457 7.54 30.10 15.32
N ARG A 458 7.11 28.88 15.66
CA ARG A 458 7.00 27.79 14.68
C ARG A 458 5.89 28.13 13.68
N ILE A 459 6.12 27.81 12.41
CA ILE A 459 5.13 28.03 11.35
C ILE A 459 4.26 26.78 11.19
N LEU A 460 2.98 26.98 10.93
CA LEU A 460 2.09 25.89 10.54
C LEU A 460 2.40 25.45 9.11
N TYR A 461 2.12 24.18 8.80
CA TYR A 461 2.32 23.67 7.46
C TYR A 461 1.42 24.36 6.45
N SER A 462 0.17 24.67 6.83
CA SER A 462 -0.74 25.47 6.01
C SER A 462 -0.26 26.91 5.74
N GLU A 463 0.74 27.40 6.46
CA GLU A 463 1.29 28.75 6.29
C GLU A 463 2.57 28.80 5.45
N VAL A 464 3.17 27.66 5.10
CA VAL A 464 4.54 27.60 4.53
C VAL A 464 4.71 28.40 3.24
N VAL A 465 3.67 28.52 2.42
CA VAL A 465 3.70 29.31 1.18
C VAL A 465 3.84 30.81 1.45
N SER A 466 3.45 31.28 2.64
CA SER A 466 3.53 32.67 3.08
C SER A 466 4.89 33.06 3.66
N PHE A 467 5.80 32.10 3.84
CA PHE A 467 7.11 32.31 4.48
C PHE A 467 8.29 32.11 3.54
N SER A 468 9.43 32.75 3.81
CA SER A 468 10.61 32.69 2.96
C SER A 468 11.14 31.26 2.82
N ASN A 469 11.82 30.97 1.71
CA ASN A 469 12.39 29.63 1.51
C ASN A 469 13.29 29.23 2.67
N GLU A 470 14.12 30.16 3.17
CA GLU A 470 15.06 29.87 4.26
C GLU A 470 14.35 29.61 5.60
N ARG A 471 13.27 30.33 5.92
CA ARG A 471 12.46 30.02 7.11
C ARG A 471 11.78 28.65 7.01
N VAL A 472 11.23 28.30 5.85
CA VAL A 472 10.62 26.98 5.64
C VAL A 472 11.67 25.87 5.71
N LYS A 473 12.85 26.07 5.09
CA LYS A 473 13.96 25.13 5.19
C LYS A 473 14.38 24.90 6.63
N ASP A 474 14.41 25.95 7.45
CA ASP A 474 14.72 25.84 8.87
C ASP A 474 13.65 25.09 9.66
N MET A 475 12.37 25.33 9.39
CA MET A 475 11.29 24.57 10.01
C MET A 475 11.35 23.08 9.67
N SER A 476 11.52 22.75 8.38
CA SER A 476 11.68 21.36 7.95
C SER A 476 12.95 20.74 8.54
N SER A 477 14.06 21.47 8.54
CA SER A 477 15.33 20.99 9.14
C SER A 477 15.19 20.74 10.64
N PHE A 478 14.45 21.59 11.35
CA PHE A 478 14.20 21.45 12.78
C PHE A 478 13.46 20.14 13.10
N TYR A 479 12.33 19.86 12.44
CA TYR A 479 11.60 18.61 12.69
C TYR A 479 12.35 17.37 12.23
N ILE A 480 13.02 17.42 11.07
CA ILE A 480 13.87 16.33 10.58
C ILE A 480 15.00 16.06 11.59
N LYS A 481 15.65 17.11 12.11
CA LYS A 481 16.74 16.98 13.08
C LYS A 481 16.24 16.45 14.41
N LEU A 482 15.13 16.96 14.94
CA LEU A 482 14.60 16.52 16.23
C LEU A 482 14.24 15.03 16.21
N GLN A 483 13.62 14.59 15.11
CA GLN A 483 13.31 13.18 14.89
C GLN A 483 14.59 12.34 14.71
N ASP A 484 15.60 12.85 13.99
CA ASP A 484 16.90 12.19 13.84
C ASP A 484 17.64 12.03 15.17
N ASP A 485 17.63 13.06 16.01
CA ASP A 485 18.28 13.04 17.32
C ASP A 485 17.64 11.96 18.22
N PHE A 486 16.32 11.86 18.25
CA PHE A 486 15.60 10.80 18.96
C PHE A 486 15.99 9.40 18.48
N TYR A 487 15.96 9.15 17.17
CA TYR A 487 16.32 7.84 16.63
C TYR A 487 17.79 7.52 16.86
N ALA A 488 18.69 8.50 16.75
CA ALA A 488 20.10 8.33 17.05
C ALA A 488 20.31 8.00 18.54
N GLU A 489 19.57 8.65 19.45
CA GLU A 489 19.62 8.37 20.88
C GLU A 489 19.16 6.95 21.19
N MET A 490 17.97 6.56 20.72
CA MET A 490 17.41 5.22 20.93
C MET A 490 18.27 4.13 20.27
N TYR A 491 18.73 4.33 19.04
CA TYR A 491 19.61 3.39 18.35
C TYR A 491 20.93 3.19 19.11
N ASN A 492 21.55 4.28 19.59
CA ASN A 492 22.77 4.21 20.38
C ASN A 492 22.54 3.50 21.72
N TYR A 493 21.42 3.78 22.39
CA TYR A 493 21.04 3.09 23.62
C TYR A 493 20.93 1.57 23.39
N LEU A 494 20.16 1.16 22.38
CA LEU A 494 19.95 -0.25 22.03
C LEU A 494 21.25 -0.96 21.63
N LYS A 495 22.03 -0.40 20.69
CA LYS A 495 23.26 -1.03 20.19
C LYS A 495 24.41 -0.97 21.19
N LYS A 496 24.63 0.18 21.84
CA LYS A 496 25.84 0.42 22.66
C LYS A 496 25.64 0.10 24.13
N GLN A 497 24.46 0.35 24.70
CA GLN A 497 24.19 0.09 26.11
C GLN A 497 23.59 -1.31 26.30
N LEU A 498 22.46 -1.62 25.65
CA LEU A 498 21.81 -2.93 25.78
C LEU A 498 22.46 -4.05 24.95
N LYS A 499 23.36 -3.70 24.02
CA LYS A 499 24.09 -4.66 23.16
C LYS A 499 23.20 -5.44 22.19
N VAL A 500 22.10 -4.84 21.71
CA VAL A 500 21.26 -5.42 20.64
C VAL A 500 22.12 -5.75 19.41
N LYS A 501 22.09 -7.01 18.99
CA LYS A 501 22.94 -7.54 17.90
C LYS A 501 22.28 -7.49 16.53
N VAL A 502 20.96 -7.42 16.48
CA VAL A 502 20.16 -7.55 15.26
C VAL A 502 19.78 -6.20 14.65
N PRO A 503 19.32 -6.15 13.39
CA PRO A 503 18.90 -4.91 12.73
C PRO A 503 17.79 -4.16 13.47
N ILE A 504 17.85 -2.82 13.42
CA ILE A 504 16.89 -1.90 14.05
C ILE A 504 16.30 -0.93 13.02
N VAL A 505 14.98 -0.73 13.06
CA VAL A 505 14.27 0.32 12.32
C VAL A 505 13.62 1.33 13.28
N GLY A 506 13.33 2.51 12.75
CA GLY A 506 12.75 3.63 13.51
C GLY A 506 11.23 3.53 13.56
N THR A 507 10.59 3.85 12.43
CA THR A 507 9.14 3.79 12.21
C THR A 507 8.82 3.39 10.77
N ASN A 508 7.53 3.18 10.52
CA ASN A 508 6.88 2.93 9.25
C ASN A 508 5.86 4.04 8.92
N TRP A 509 5.02 3.81 7.90
CA TRP A 509 3.96 4.73 7.42
C TRP A 509 4.43 6.16 7.13
N ASN A 510 5.55 6.26 6.44
CA ASN A 510 6.24 7.49 6.09
C ASN A 510 5.38 8.39 5.17
N VAL A 511 5.41 9.72 5.33
CA VAL A 511 4.71 10.67 4.42
C VAL A 511 5.49 11.06 3.16
N GLY A 512 6.70 10.54 2.99
CA GLY A 512 7.53 10.79 1.82
C GLY A 512 9.01 11.01 2.15
N PRO A 513 9.77 11.62 1.23
CA PRO A 513 11.22 11.78 1.35
C PRO A 513 11.75 12.41 2.66
N PRO A 514 11.07 13.36 3.32
CA PRO A 514 11.52 13.90 4.61
C PRO A 514 11.62 12.86 5.72
N ASP A 515 10.62 11.99 5.88
CA ASP A 515 10.68 10.88 6.86
C ASP A 515 11.73 9.85 6.45
N LEU A 516 11.74 9.49 5.16
CA LEU A 516 12.67 8.49 4.62
C LEU A 516 14.13 8.93 4.74
N ALA A 517 14.40 10.24 4.70
CA ALA A 517 15.74 10.78 4.97
C ALA A 517 16.23 10.45 6.38
N VAL A 518 15.32 10.45 7.36
CA VAL A 518 15.63 10.03 8.74
C VAL A 518 15.72 8.50 8.83
N GLN A 519 14.74 7.77 8.31
CA GLN A 519 14.72 6.30 8.36
C GLN A 519 15.94 5.68 7.65
N SER A 520 16.44 6.31 6.59
CA SER A 520 17.66 5.87 5.87
C SER A 520 18.93 5.80 6.71
N ARG A 521 18.95 6.40 7.91
CA ARG A 521 20.12 6.36 8.80
C ARG A 521 20.14 5.12 9.70
N LEU A 522 19.05 4.36 9.76
CA LEU A 522 18.89 3.13 10.55
C LEU A 522 19.22 1.89 9.72
N ASP A 523 19.06 0.69 10.27
CA ASP A 523 19.61 -0.52 9.63
C ASP A 523 18.82 -0.95 8.38
N TYR A 524 17.49 -0.79 8.38
CA TYR A 524 16.59 -1.15 7.28
C TYR A 524 15.43 -0.14 7.14
N ILE A 525 14.67 -0.25 6.05
CA ILE A 525 13.47 0.58 5.78
C ILE A 525 12.22 -0.27 5.88
N ASP A 526 11.15 0.30 6.41
CA ASP A 526 9.86 -0.35 6.55
C ASP A 526 8.72 0.52 6.05
N ASN A 527 7.65 -0.12 5.58
CA ASN A 527 6.39 0.53 5.22
C ASN A 527 5.24 -0.47 5.26
N HIS A 528 4.01 -0.01 5.18
CA HIS A 528 2.85 -0.88 5.13
C HIS A 528 1.65 -0.25 4.41
N ALA A 529 0.67 -1.06 4.06
CA ALA A 529 -0.56 -0.59 3.43
C ALA A 529 -1.71 -1.58 3.60
N TYR A 530 -2.93 -1.07 3.47
CA TYR A 530 -4.15 -1.87 3.54
C TYR A 530 -5.04 -1.54 2.35
N TRP A 531 -5.57 -2.56 1.68
CA TRP A 531 -6.61 -2.35 0.68
C TRP A 531 -7.96 -2.46 1.36
N ASP A 532 -8.83 -1.47 1.09
CA ASP A 532 -10.20 -1.43 1.61
C ASP A 532 -10.28 -1.58 3.14
N HIS A 533 -9.39 -0.86 3.83
CA HIS A 533 -9.35 -0.79 5.29
C HIS A 533 -10.72 -0.35 5.87
N PRO A 534 -11.19 -0.95 6.98
CA PRO A 534 -12.39 -0.51 7.68
C PRO A 534 -12.36 1.00 8.00
N GLN A 535 -13.44 1.69 7.67
CA GLN A 535 -13.62 3.11 7.93
C GLN A 535 -14.59 3.29 9.09
N PHE A 536 -14.25 4.19 10.01
CA PHE A 536 -14.96 4.41 11.27
C PHE A 536 -15.57 5.82 11.29
N PRO A 537 -16.82 6.00 10.84
CA PRO A 537 -17.36 7.34 10.55
C PRO A 537 -17.58 8.21 11.81
N ASN A 538 -17.97 7.63 12.95
CA ASN A 538 -18.24 8.42 14.17
C ASN A 538 -17.35 8.02 15.35
N ILE A 539 -17.09 6.73 15.55
CA ILE A 539 -16.32 6.22 16.70
C ILE A 539 -15.10 5.45 16.19
N PRO A 540 -13.87 5.96 16.39
CA PRO A 540 -12.65 5.27 15.99
C PRO A 540 -12.61 3.83 16.50
N TRP A 541 -12.28 2.88 15.63
CA TRP A 541 -12.16 1.45 15.95
C TRP A 541 -13.44 0.79 16.51
N SER A 542 -14.61 1.37 16.27
CA SER A 542 -15.88 0.81 16.75
C SER A 542 -16.19 -0.55 16.13
N GLN A 543 -16.64 -1.47 16.99
CA GLN A 543 -17.07 -2.81 16.57
C GLN A 543 -18.40 -2.82 15.81
N THR A 544 -19.20 -1.76 15.97
CA THR A 544 -20.56 -1.65 15.41
C THR A 544 -20.71 -0.48 14.43
N ASP A 545 -19.82 0.52 14.47
CA ASP A 545 -19.88 1.70 13.61
C ASP A 545 -18.68 1.74 12.66
N TRP A 546 -18.77 0.93 11.61
CA TRP A 546 -17.74 0.82 10.60
C TRP A 546 -18.31 0.35 9.27
N PHE A 547 -17.59 0.63 8.19
CA PHE A 547 -17.90 0.11 6.85
C PHE A 547 -16.63 -0.07 6.02
N ILE A 548 -16.74 -0.80 4.92
CA ILE A 548 -15.74 -0.94 3.85
C ILE A 548 -16.34 -0.46 2.53
N ASN A 549 -15.49 -0.15 1.54
CA ASN A 549 -15.98 0.13 0.18
C ASN A 549 -16.36 -1.17 -0.54
N ASN A 550 -15.81 -2.30 -0.08
CA ASN A 550 -16.02 -3.64 -0.63
C ASN A 550 -15.70 -3.70 -2.12
N THR A 551 -14.51 -3.20 -2.47
CA THR A 551 -14.04 -3.09 -3.86
C THR A 551 -12.89 -4.05 -4.14
N ALA A 552 -12.81 -4.54 -5.38
CA ALA A 552 -11.71 -5.38 -5.84
C ALA A 552 -10.52 -4.49 -6.25
N MET A 553 -9.36 -4.73 -5.64
CA MET A 553 -8.11 -4.06 -6.01
C MET A 553 -7.77 -4.33 -7.46
N VAL A 554 -8.05 -5.54 -7.97
CA VAL A 554 -7.72 -5.92 -9.36
C VAL A 554 -8.34 -4.98 -10.41
N GLU A 555 -9.45 -4.30 -10.13
CA GLU A 555 -10.08 -3.34 -11.05
C GLU A 555 -9.58 -1.89 -10.86
N SER A 556 -8.65 -1.65 -9.91
CA SER A 556 -8.16 -0.33 -9.60
C SER A 556 -7.31 0.28 -10.72
N LYS A 557 -7.77 1.42 -11.25
CA LYS A 557 -7.11 2.13 -12.36
C LYS A 557 -5.84 2.88 -11.97
N ASN A 558 -5.57 3.02 -10.68
CA ASN A 558 -4.40 3.73 -10.17
C ASN A 558 -3.34 2.80 -9.57
N GLY A 559 -3.42 1.48 -9.79
CA GLY A 559 -2.47 0.52 -9.23
C GLY A 559 -2.74 0.14 -7.76
N GLY A 560 -3.85 0.59 -7.17
CA GLY A 560 -4.23 0.22 -5.82
C GLY A 560 -3.20 0.68 -4.77
N THR A 561 -2.82 -0.20 -3.85
CA THR A 561 -1.83 0.11 -2.81
C THR A 561 -0.38 0.04 -3.28
N ILE A 562 -0.09 -0.68 -4.38
CA ILE A 562 1.29 -1.03 -4.78
C ILE A 562 2.18 0.19 -5.10
N PRO A 563 1.72 1.19 -5.88
CA PRO A 563 2.53 2.37 -6.22
C PRO A 563 3.04 3.14 -5.00
N TRP A 564 2.24 3.23 -3.95
CA TRP A 564 2.58 3.95 -2.72
C TRP A 564 3.34 3.09 -1.72
N LEU A 565 3.06 1.79 -1.70
CA LEU A 565 3.76 0.85 -0.83
C LEU A 565 5.23 0.67 -1.25
N MET A 566 5.46 0.56 -2.56
CA MET A 566 6.77 0.20 -3.13
C MET A 566 7.48 1.37 -3.85
N GLY A 567 6.72 2.29 -4.44
CA GLY A 567 7.27 3.37 -5.26
C GLY A 567 7.98 4.42 -4.43
N GLY A 568 9.31 4.35 -4.41
CA GLY A 568 10.15 5.40 -3.82
C GLY A 568 10.25 5.33 -2.30
N VAL A 569 10.07 4.14 -1.70
CA VAL A 569 10.22 3.92 -0.25
C VAL A 569 11.56 3.26 0.06
N GLY A 570 11.86 2.13 -0.60
CA GLY A 570 13.09 1.38 -0.36
C GLY A 570 14.35 2.19 -0.66
N TYR A 571 15.42 1.96 0.09
CA TYR A 571 16.70 2.66 -0.05
C TYR A 571 17.80 1.70 -0.53
N VAL A 572 18.65 2.14 -1.46
CA VAL A 572 19.73 1.32 -2.01
C VAL A 572 20.70 0.88 -0.91
N GLY A 573 21.05 -0.41 -0.91
CA GLY A 573 21.98 -0.99 0.05
C GLY A 573 21.39 -1.24 1.44
N LYS A 574 20.07 -1.19 1.59
CA LYS A 574 19.37 -1.53 2.84
C LYS A 574 18.25 -2.54 2.60
N PRO A 575 17.99 -3.43 3.58
CA PRO A 575 16.83 -4.29 3.51
C PRO A 575 15.56 -3.46 3.51
N PHE A 576 14.53 -3.98 2.86
CA PHE A 576 13.20 -3.36 2.84
C PHE A 576 12.18 -4.37 3.35
N THR A 577 11.33 -3.94 4.27
CA THR A 577 10.23 -4.74 4.81
C THR A 577 8.88 -4.10 4.53
N VAL A 578 7.87 -4.96 4.41
CA VAL A 578 6.46 -4.64 4.51
C VAL A 578 5.95 -5.26 5.81
N SER A 579 5.97 -4.50 6.90
CA SER A 579 5.62 -5.01 8.24
C SER A 579 4.13 -5.29 8.44
N GLU A 580 3.27 -4.70 7.61
CA GLU A 580 1.82 -4.93 7.65
C GLU A 580 1.20 -4.87 6.24
N TYR A 581 0.34 -5.85 5.95
CA TYR A 581 -0.52 -5.81 4.77
C TYR A 581 -1.77 -6.65 4.99
N ASN A 582 -2.94 -6.14 4.60
CA ASN A 582 -4.19 -6.90 4.60
C ASN A 582 -5.20 -6.39 3.56
N HIS A 583 -6.08 -7.31 3.15
CA HIS A 583 -7.39 -7.07 2.54
C HIS A 583 -8.45 -7.56 3.54
N PRO A 584 -8.96 -6.70 4.44
CA PRO A 584 -9.70 -7.12 5.62
C PRO A 584 -11.01 -7.85 5.32
N PHE A 585 -11.37 -8.83 6.15
CA PHE A 585 -12.70 -9.42 6.16
C PHE A 585 -13.72 -8.35 6.63
N PRO A 586 -14.92 -8.26 6.04
CA PRO A 586 -15.55 -9.20 5.13
C PRO A 586 -15.45 -8.82 3.64
N ASN A 587 -14.40 -8.10 3.19
CA ASN A 587 -14.22 -7.77 1.77
C ASN A 587 -14.34 -9.04 0.91
N ARG A 588 -15.21 -9.02 -0.11
CA ARG A 588 -15.55 -10.21 -0.91
C ARG A 588 -14.46 -10.63 -1.90
N TYR A 589 -13.45 -9.79 -2.08
CA TYR A 589 -12.34 -9.94 -3.02
C TYR A 589 -10.99 -10.22 -2.33
N GLN A 590 -10.96 -10.25 -0.99
CA GLN A 590 -9.77 -10.38 -0.15
C GLN A 590 -8.74 -11.45 -0.55
N THR A 591 -9.19 -12.53 -1.19
CA THR A 591 -8.31 -13.60 -1.71
C THR A 591 -7.22 -13.06 -2.65
N GLU A 592 -7.47 -11.95 -3.35
CA GLU A 592 -6.49 -11.34 -4.25
C GLU A 592 -5.25 -10.80 -3.50
N GLY A 593 -5.42 -10.39 -2.24
CA GLY A 593 -4.42 -9.68 -1.46
C GLY A 593 -3.12 -10.46 -1.29
N VAL A 594 -3.20 -11.76 -0.98
CA VAL A 594 -2.03 -12.62 -0.74
C VAL A 594 -1.17 -12.74 -1.99
N LEU A 595 -1.79 -12.94 -3.16
CA LEU A 595 -1.07 -13.06 -4.43
C LEU A 595 -0.45 -11.72 -4.83
N PHE A 596 -1.22 -10.62 -4.76
CA PHE A 596 -0.72 -9.28 -5.11
C PHE A 596 0.53 -8.91 -4.33
N ILE A 597 0.46 -9.01 -3.00
CA ILE A 597 1.58 -8.55 -2.17
C ILE A 597 2.78 -9.48 -2.28
N THR A 598 2.58 -10.79 -2.41
CA THR A 598 3.67 -11.76 -2.61
C THR A 598 4.42 -11.48 -3.92
N ALA A 599 3.66 -11.24 -5.00
CA ALA A 599 4.22 -11.01 -6.32
C ALA A 599 5.00 -9.70 -6.39
N TYR A 600 4.40 -8.59 -5.96
CA TYR A 600 5.07 -7.29 -5.99
C TYR A 600 6.19 -7.19 -4.94
N SER A 601 6.10 -7.87 -3.80
CA SER A 601 7.23 -7.93 -2.85
C SER A 601 8.42 -8.70 -3.42
N SER A 602 8.17 -9.79 -4.16
CA SER A 602 9.25 -10.52 -4.86
C SER A 602 9.88 -9.67 -5.97
N PHE A 603 9.04 -9.01 -6.77
CA PHE A 603 9.44 -8.12 -7.85
C PHE A 603 10.28 -6.93 -7.37
N HIS A 604 9.85 -6.30 -6.27
CA HIS A 604 10.58 -5.22 -5.62
C HIS A 604 11.69 -5.72 -4.70
N ASP A 605 12.07 -6.99 -4.72
CA ASP A 605 13.16 -7.56 -3.92
C ASP A 605 13.09 -7.25 -2.42
N VAL A 606 11.89 -7.26 -1.86
CA VAL A 606 11.61 -7.06 -0.43
C VAL A 606 12.21 -8.20 0.39
N ASP A 607 12.80 -7.88 1.54
CA ASP A 607 13.45 -8.82 2.45
C ASP A 607 12.50 -9.35 3.55
N GLY A 608 11.42 -8.64 3.87
CA GLY A 608 10.39 -9.10 4.81
C GLY A 608 8.98 -8.71 4.38
N LEU A 609 8.04 -9.64 4.40
CA LEU A 609 6.63 -9.43 4.13
C LEU A 609 5.82 -10.02 5.30
N MET A 610 5.09 -9.19 6.02
CA MET A 610 4.34 -9.55 7.21
C MET A 610 2.84 -9.25 7.03
N PHE A 611 1.99 -10.25 7.22
CA PHE A 611 0.53 -10.10 7.11
C PHE A 611 -0.07 -9.59 8.43
N PHE A 612 -0.92 -8.58 8.36
CA PHE A 612 -1.62 -8.03 9.53
C PHE A 612 -3.06 -8.52 9.55
N ASP A 613 -3.63 -9.07 10.61
CA ASP A 613 -2.96 -9.76 11.69
C ASP A 613 -3.24 -11.25 11.61
N TYR A 614 -2.35 -12.06 12.20
CA TYR A 614 -2.61 -13.48 12.37
C TYR A 614 -3.75 -13.68 13.34
N SER A 615 -3.68 -13.04 14.51
CA SER A 615 -4.72 -13.03 15.54
C SER A 615 -4.47 -11.89 16.52
N SER A 616 -5.54 -11.51 17.22
CA SER A 616 -5.55 -10.60 18.37
C SER A 616 -6.06 -11.25 19.67
N ASP A 617 -6.44 -12.54 19.64
CA ASP A 617 -7.05 -13.26 20.76
C ASP A 617 -6.00 -14.01 21.59
N THR A 618 -6.18 -14.01 22.91
CA THR A 618 -5.32 -14.73 23.87
C THR A 618 -5.63 -16.24 23.93
N SER A 619 -6.88 -16.64 23.70
CA SER A 619 -7.42 -17.94 24.13
C SER A 619 -8.16 -18.76 23.08
N ASP A 620 -8.98 -18.15 22.21
CA ASP A 620 -9.76 -18.89 21.21
C ASP A 620 -9.06 -18.93 19.85
N TRP A 621 -8.33 -20.03 19.61
CA TRP A 621 -7.61 -20.29 18.37
C TRP A 621 -8.36 -21.29 17.47
N GLU A 622 -9.38 -21.95 18.00
CA GLU A 622 -9.93 -23.22 17.49
C GLU A 622 -11.37 -23.14 17.00
N THR A 623 -12.09 -22.08 17.33
CA THR A 623 -13.44 -21.90 16.81
C THR A 623 -13.40 -21.58 15.32
N ASP A 624 -14.11 -22.34 14.50
CA ASP A 624 -14.27 -22.11 13.05
C ASP A 624 -15.19 -20.92 12.76
N LYS A 625 -14.69 -19.71 13.02
CA LYS A 625 -15.38 -18.43 12.82
C LYS A 625 -14.35 -17.32 12.59
N ILE A 626 -14.66 -16.41 11.67
CA ILE A 626 -13.94 -15.14 11.52
C ILE A 626 -14.75 -14.07 12.25
N ASP A 627 -14.22 -13.53 13.34
CA ASP A 627 -14.92 -12.62 14.25
C ASP A 627 -14.22 -11.26 14.42
N ASN A 628 -13.24 -10.99 13.56
CA ASN A 628 -12.48 -9.75 13.52
C ASN A 628 -12.25 -9.34 12.06
N TYR A 629 -12.02 -8.04 11.83
CA TYR A 629 -11.75 -7.49 10.50
C TYR A 629 -10.47 -8.06 9.89
N PHE A 630 -9.43 -8.19 10.70
CA PHE A 630 -8.07 -8.40 10.19
C PHE A 630 -7.61 -9.86 10.34
N SER A 631 -8.05 -10.57 11.39
CA SER A 631 -7.53 -11.90 11.75
C SER A 631 -7.55 -12.90 10.59
N ILE A 632 -6.36 -13.34 10.16
CA ILE A 632 -6.20 -14.28 9.04
C ILE A 632 -6.14 -15.74 9.48
N HIS A 633 -5.78 -16.08 10.73
CA HIS A 633 -5.53 -17.48 11.16
C HIS A 633 -6.71 -18.44 10.99
N ARG A 634 -7.93 -17.90 10.99
CA ARG A 634 -9.20 -18.62 10.79
C ARG A 634 -9.82 -18.38 9.41
N ASN A 635 -9.14 -17.61 8.55
CA ASN A 635 -9.62 -17.23 7.25
C ASN A 635 -9.05 -18.12 6.14
N THR A 636 -9.79 -19.19 5.81
CA THR A 636 -9.38 -20.16 4.77
C THR A 636 -9.13 -19.50 3.41
N ALA A 637 -9.79 -18.38 3.09
CA ALA A 637 -9.59 -17.68 1.82
C ALA A 637 -8.15 -17.13 1.69
N LEU A 638 -7.55 -16.69 2.80
CA LEU A 638 -6.18 -16.18 2.84
C LEU A 638 -5.19 -17.30 3.18
N MET A 639 -5.48 -18.10 4.22
CA MET A 639 -4.57 -19.13 4.73
C MET A 639 -4.27 -20.25 3.72
N SER A 640 -5.22 -20.59 2.84
CA SER A 640 -5.00 -21.59 1.79
C SER A 640 -3.89 -21.19 0.82
N LEU A 641 -3.70 -19.88 0.58
CA LEU A 641 -2.72 -19.34 -0.34
C LEU A 641 -1.33 -19.18 0.28
N MET A 642 -1.22 -19.20 1.61
CA MET A 642 0.04 -18.91 2.31
C MET A 642 1.14 -19.88 1.95
N VAL A 643 0.86 -21.19 1.88
CA VAL A 643 1.88 -22.22 1.61
C VAL A 643 2.55 -22.05 0.24
N SER A 644 1.78 -21.79 -0.81
CA SER A 644 2.30 -21.59 -2.17
C SER A 644 3.00 -20.24 -2.31
N CYS A 645 2.41 -19.18 -1.76
CA CYS A 645 2.98 -17.82 -1.80
C CYS A 645 4.26 -17.69 -0.97
N ALA A 646 4.31 -18.29 0.23
CA ALA A 646 5.51 -18.34 1.06
C ALA A 646 6.65 -19.09 0.35
N SER A 647 6.33 -20.20 -0.33
CA SER A 647 7.34 -20.91 -1.13
C SER A 647 7.84 -20.04 -2.28
N ALA A 648 6.95 -19.36 -3.01
CA ALA A 648 7.32 -18.50 -4.13
C ALA A 648 8.22 -17.34 -3.69
N PHE A 649 7.86 -16.64 -2.61
CA PHE A 649 8.61 -15.51 -2.07
C PHE A 649 9.97 -15.94 -1.50
N ARG A 650 9.98 -16.94 -0.62
CA ARG A 650 11.18 -17.37 0.12
C ARG A 650 12.21 -18.08 -0.75
N LYS A 651 11.77 -18.76 -1.82
CA LYS A 651 12.65 -19.45 -2.77
C LYS A 651 12.95 -18.62 -4.03
N ASN A 652 12.51 -17.36 -4.08
CA ASN A 652 12.73 -16.46 -5.21
C ASN A 652 12.24 -17.05 -6.56
N MET A 653 11.04 -17.65 -6.56
CA MET A 653 10.43 -18.22 -7.77
C MET A 653 9.91 -17.14 -8.72
N ILE A 654 9.56 -15.97 -8.18
CA ILE A 654 9.19 -14.76 -8.93
C ILE A 654 10.43 -13.86 -8.96
N ARG A 655 10.83 -13.41 -10.15
CA ARG A 655 12.04 -12.61 -10.33
C ARG A 655 11.86 -11.18 -9.83
N SER A 656 12.92 -10.64 -9.27
CA SER A 656 13.04 -9.20 -9.01
C SER A 656 13.21 -8.42 -10.31
N ALA A 657 12.88 -7.12 -10.28
CA ALA A 657 12.89 -6.24 -11.45
C ALA A 657 14.21 -6.25 -12.22
N GLU A 658 14.12 -6.21 -13.54
CA GLU A 658 15.29 -6.11 -14.43
C GLU A 658 15.85 -4.69 -14.46
N GLN A 659 14.99 -3.68 -14.29
CA GLN A 659 15.35 -2.27 -14.18
C GLN A 659 14.89 -1.72 -12.84
N THR A 660 15.78 -0.98 -12.18
CA THR A 660 15.46 -0.24 -10.96
C THR A 660 15.64 1.26 -11.21
N ILE A 661 14.54 1.99 -11.14
CA ILE A 661 14.52 3.45 -11.14
C ILE A 661 15.17 3.93 -9.84
N GLN A 662 16.18 4.77 -9.99
CA GLN A 662 16.91 5.35 -8.87
C GLN A 662 16.47 6.80 -8.68
N LEU A 663 15.85 7.06 -7.53
CA LEU A 663 15.44 8.39 -7.11
C LEU A 663 16.55 9.01 -6.26
N ALA A 664 16.89 10.26 -6.54
CA ALA A 664 17.86 11.03 -5.78
C ALA A 664 17.27 12.41 -5.52
N TYR A 665 17.28 12.83 -4.26
CA TYR A 665 16.73 14.10 -3.83
C TYR A 665 17.83 15.01 -3.32
N GLY A 666 17.73 16.29 -3.65
CA GLY A 666 18.60 17.30 -3.06
C GLY A 666 18.15 17.69 -1.67
N LYS A 667 19.11 18.11 -0.82
CA LYS A 667 18.80 18.57 0.54
C LYS A 667 17.78 19.71 0.53
N ASP A 668 18.04 20.74 -0.28
CA ASP A 668 17.14 21.89 -0.38
C ASP A 668 15.78 21.54 -1.01
N GLU A 669 15.75 20.54 -1.88
CA GLU A 669 14.50 20.02 -2.45
C GLU A 669 13.62 19.43 -1.36
N ILE A 670 14.16 18.52 -0.53
CA ILE A 670 13.45 17.91 0.61
C ILE A 670 12.94 18.99 1.57
N LEU A 671 13.80 19.94 1.94
CA LEU A 671 13.47 20.99 2.88
C LEU A 671 12.45 22.02 2.35
N LEU A 672 12.23 22.05 1.03
CA LEU A 672 11.22 22.91 0.40
C LEU A 672 10.01 22.14 -0.13
N MET A 673 9.96 20.81 0.03
CA MET A 673 8.79 20.01 -0.34
C MET A 673 7.48 20.54 0.26
N PRO A 674 7.41 21.09 1.50
CA PRO A 674 6.18 21.67 2.03
C PRO A 674 5.53 22.72 1.14
N LYS A 675 6.32 23.47 0.36
CA LYS A 675 5.79 24.50 -0.53
C LYS A 675 5.12 23.95 -1.80
N ASN A 676 5.37 22.69 -2.12
CA ASN A 676 4.89 22.04 -3.34
C ASN A 676 4.00 20.82 -3.05
N ASP A 677 3.72 20.52 -1.78
CA ASP A 677 2.83 19.42 -1.42
C ASP A 677 1.39 19.73 -1.85
N THR A 678 0.78 18.77 -2.54
CA THR A 678 -0.57 18.86 -3.08
C THR A 678 -1.65 18.38 -2.10
N GLY A 679 -1.26 17.93 -0.89
CA GLY A 679 -2.16 17.50 0.16
C GLY A 679 -2.67 16.06 -0.01
N GLY A 680 -2.00 15.24 -0.84
CA GLY A 680 -2.38 13.84 -1.06
C GLY A 680 -2.38 13.02 0.24
N TRP A 681 -3.34 12.10 0.38
CA TRP A 681 -3.43 11.21 1.55
C TRP A 681 -2.16 10.36 1.75
N TYR A 682 -1.61 9.85 0.65
CA TYR A 682 -0.43 8.98 0.66
C TYR A 682 0.90 9.73 0.81
N GLY A 683 0.88 11.05 0.97
CA GLY A 683 2.07 11.89 1.12
C GLY A 683 2.36 12.75 -0.11
N ILE A 684 3.63 13.10 -0.28
CA ILE A 684 4.11 14.03 -1.30
C ILE A 684 4.35 13.31 -2.62
N ASP A 685 3.62 13.71 -3.66
CA ASP A 685 3.80 13.19 -5.02
C ASP A 685 5.05 13.79 -5.67
N THR A 686 6.07 12.94 -5.90
CA THR A 686 7.40 13.37 -6.36
C THR A 686 7.78 12.82 -7.72
N PHE A 687 7.09 11.78 -8.19
CA PHE A 687 7.29 11.15 -9.49
C PHE A 687 6.06 10.29 -9.82
N PRO A 688 5.86 9.86 -11.09
CA PRO A 688 4.76 8.96 -11.45
C PRO A 688 4.89 7.60 -10.73
N HIS A 689 4.21 7.44 -9.59
CA HIS A 689 4.34 6.28 -8.72
C HIS A 689 3.91 4.97 -9.41
N GLU A 690 3.06 5.03 -10.43
CA GLU A 690 2.64 3.88 -11.24
C GLU A 690 3.81 3.17 -11.95
N LEU A 691 4.97 3.82 -12.08
CA LEU A 691 6.19 3.18 -12.58
C LEU A 691 6.61 1.99 -11.69
N ALA A 692 6.22 1.97 -10.41
CA ALA A 692 6.46 0.84 -9.52
C ALA A 692 5.66 -0.43 -9.87
N LEU A 693 4.71 -0.34 -10.82
CA LEU A 693 4.01 -1.51 -11.35
C LEU A 693 4.83 -2.21 -12.45
N GLU A 694 5.75 -1.49 -13.08
CA GLU A 694 6.53 -1.96 -14.23
C GLU A 694 8.02 -2.15 -13.89
N HIS A 695 8.54 -1.39 -12.93
CA HIS A 695 9.97 -1.33 -12.57
C HIS A 695 10.17 -1.40 -11.06
N GLY A 696 11.37 -1.84 -10.65
CA GLY A 696 11.84 -1.61 -9.29
C GLY A 696 12.04 -0.11 -9.05
N VAL A 697 11.79 0.38 -7.84
CA VAL A 697 12.06 1.79 -7.50
C VAL A 697 12.81 1.84 -6.18
N ARG A 698 13.89 2.63 -6.14
CA ARG A 698 14.72 2.82 -4.94
C ARG A 698 15.24 4.25 -4.82
N ILE A 699 15.29 4.75 -3.60
CA ILE A 699 16.02 5.99 -3.27
C ILE A 699 17.51 5.67 -3.12
N THR A 700 18.35 6.53 -3.67
CA THR A 700 19.82 6.44 -3.58
C THR A 700 20.40 7.51 -2.65
N SER A 701 19.82 8.71 -2.63
CA SER A 701 20.38 9.85 -1.93
C SER A 701 19.31 10.85 -1.52
N PHE A 702 19.58 11.52 -0.40
CA PHE A 702 18.85 12.69 0.11
C PHE A 702 19.76 13.93 0.18
N GLN A 703 20.92 13.88 -0.49
CA GLN A 703 21.96 14.91 -0.51
C GLN A 703 22.42 15.24 -1.93
N GLU A 704 21.64 14.87 -2.95
CA GLU A 704 22.06 15.03 -4.34
C GLU A 704 22.13 16.51 -4.74
N SER A 705 23.06 16.85 -5.62
CA SER A 705 23.22 18.23 -6.11
C SER A 705 22.26 18.56 -7.25
N LYS A 706 21.88 17.54 -8.04
CA LYS A 706 20.95 17.65 -9.16
C LYS A 706 19.53 17.32 -8.68
N LYS A 707 18.57 18.19 -9.04
CA LYS A 707 17.14 17.91 -8.87
C LYS A 707 16.72 16.73 -9.77
N LEU A 708 15.80 15.89 -9.29
CA LEU A 708 15.15 14.88 -10.12
C LEU A 708 14.48 15.54 -11.33
N ASP A 709 14.85 15.14 -12.55
CA ASP A 709 14.16 15.54 -13.77
C ASP A 709 13.20 14.43 -14.17
N LEU A 710 11.89 14.73 -14.16
CA LEU A 710 10.87 13.76 -14.54
C LEU A 710 10.97 13.33 -16.00
N GLN A 711 11.64 14.13 -16.85
CA GLN A 711 11.92 13.74 -18.24
C GLN A 711 13.01 12.66 -18.36
N ASP A 712 13.82 12.47 -17.31
CA ASP A 712 14.82 11.40 -17.26
C ASP A 712 14.19 10.03 -16.89
N LEU A 713 12.93 10.02 -16.42
CA LEU A 713 12.20 8.81 -16.06
C LEU A 713 11.54 8.16 -17.29
N PRO A 714 11.42 6.81 -17.32
CA PRO A 714 10.65 6.15 -18.37
C PRO A 714 9.18 6.58 -18.30
N PRO A 715 8.49 6.72 -19.44
CA PRO A 715 7.05 6.96 -19.44
C PRO A 715 6.32 5.70 -18.93
N SER A 716 5.26 5.90 -18.13
CA SER A 716 4.35 4.81 -17.78
C SER A 716 3.65 4.29 -19.03
N SER A 717 3.61 2.95 -19.20
CA SER A 717 2.94 2.34 -20.35
C SER A 717 1.41 2.36 -20.22
N GLY A 718 0.90 2.54 -18.99
CA GLY A 718 -0.53 2.49 -18.67
C GLY A 718 -1.08 1.05 -18.64
N SER A 719 -2.38 0.92 -18.34
CA SER A 719 -3.05 -0.39 -18.33
C SER A 719 -3.08 -1.03 -19.74
N PRO A 720 -2.77 -2.33 -19.90
CA PRO A 720 -2.33 -3.26 -18.86
C PRO A 720 -0.86 -3.04 -18.47
N TRP A 721 -0.58 -3.03 -17.16
CA TRP A 721 0.79 -2.95 -16.66
C TRP A 721 1.47 -4.31 -16.77
N VAL A 722 2.68 -4.31 -17.34
CA VAL A 722 3.52 -5.50 -17.47
C VAL A 722 4.87 -5.18 -16.86
N SER A 723 5.29 -5.93 -15.84
CA SER A 723 6.62 -5.79 -15.25
C SER A 723 7.72 -5.96 -16.29
N ASP A 724 8.86 -5.32 -16.11
CA ASP A 724 10.02 -5.45 -17.01
C ASP A 724 10.57 -6.88 -17.12
N THR A 725 10.33 -7.73 -16.12
CA THR A 725 10.61 -9.17 -16.18
C THR A 725 9.67 -9.93 -17.11
N GLY A 726 8.48 -9.38 -17.39
CA GLY A 726 7.36 -10.02 -18.06
C GLY A 726 6.55 -11.00 -17.20
N GLU A 727 6.89 -11.18 -15.91
CA GLU A 727 6.24 -12.18 -15.05
C GLU A 727 4.95 -11.66 -14.40
N LEU A 728 4.85 -10.36 -14.12
CA LEU A 728 3.65 -9.74 -13.57
C LEU A 728 2.87 -9.01 -14.67
N ILE A 729 1.58 -9.31 -14.76
CA ILE A 729 0.66 -8.70 -15.73
C ILE A 729 -0.61 -8.28 -14.98
N TRP A 730 -0.89 -6.99 -14.94
CA TRP A 730 -2.09 -6.45 -14.31
C TRP A 730 -2.94 -5.69 -15.34
N ASN A 731 -4.13 -6.22 -15.61
CA ASN A 731 -5.12 -5.58 -16.46
C ASN A 731 -6.39 -5.24 -15.66
N PRO A 732 -6.52 -4.00 -15.16
CA PRO A 732 -7.72 -3.58 -14.45
C PRO A 732 -8.95 -3.39 -15.33
N ASP A 733 -8.84 -3.35 -16.67
CA ASP A 733 -10.01 -3.33 -17.57
C ASP A 733 -10.65 -4.72 -17.68
N LEU A 734 -9.83 -5.76 -17.61
CA LEU A 734 -10.29 -7.15 -17.54
C LEU A 734 -10.57 -7.60 -16.10
N GLY A 735 -10.13 -6.83 -15.10
CA GLY A 735 -10.20 -7.21 -13.70
C GLY A 735 -9.37 -8.47 -13.42
N LEU A 736 -8.15 -8.52 -13.96
CA LEU A 736 -7.21 -9.64 -13.81
C LEU A 736 -5.82 -9.19 -13.38
N PHE A 737 -5.22 -9.94 -12.46
CA PHE A 737 -3.80 -9.91 -12.16
C PHE A 737 -3.21 -11.31 -12.27
N MET A 738 -2.08 -11.40 -12.95
CA MET A 738 -1.41 -12.66 -13.29
C MET A 738 0.07 -12.58 -12.91
N THR A 739 0.58 -13.68 -12.39
CA THR A 739 1.99 -13.94 -12.13
C THR A 739 2.37 -15.21 -12.88
N VAL A 740 3.29 -15.12 -13.84
CA VAL A 740 3.70 -16.24 -14.68
C VAL A 740 5.20 -16.38 -14.59
N SER A 741 5.64 -17.35 -13.79
CA SER A 741 7.04 -17.71 -13.62
C SER A 741 7.23 -19.21 -13.87
N PRO A 742 8.48 -19.64 -14.07
CA PRO A 742 8.82 -21.04 -14.22
C PRO A 742 8.19 -22.07 -13.28
N GLN A 743 8.25 -21.77 -11.98
CA GLN A 743 7.88 -22.70 -10.91
C GLN A 743 6.59 -22.30 -10.21
N PHE A 744 6.03 -21.14 -10.57
CA PHE A 744 4.85 -20.57 -9.94
C PHE A 744 3.99 -19.81 -10.96
N ILE A 745 2.72 -20.20 -11.07
CA ILE A 745 1.68 -19.45 -11.77
C ILE A 745 0.66 -19.00 -10.73
N GLY A 746 0.27 -17.73 -10.76
CA GLY A 746 -0.78 -17.18 -9.92
C GLY A 746 -1.74 -16.32 -10.74
N VAL A 747 -3.04 -16.43 -10.50
CA VAL A 747 -4.05 -15.57 -11.13
C VAL A 747 -5.11 -15.20 -10.11
N THR A 748 -5.52 -13.93 -10.11
CA THR A 748 -6.67 -13.46 -9.34
C THR A 748 -7.52 -12.52 -10.17
N GLY A 749 -8.85 -12.58 -9.96
CA GLY A 749 -9.78 -11.67 -10.62
C GLY A 749 -11.11 -12.30 -11.05
N PHE A 750 -11.80 -11.62 -11.97
CA PHE A 750 -13.10 -12.03 -12.52
C PHE A 750 -12.92 -12.99 -13.70
N LEU A 751 -12.64 -14.25 -13.42
CA LEU A 751 -12.29 -15.23 -14.46
C LEU A 751 -13.48 -15.68 -15.29
N ASP A 752 -14.70 -15.54 -14.79
CA ASP A 752 -15.94 -15.76 -15.55
C ASP A 752 -16.15 -14.77 -16.70
N ARG A 753 -15.55 -13.59 -16.61
CA ARG A 753 -15.57 -12.57 -17.67
C ARG A 753 -14.49 -12.79 -18.72
N ASN A 754 -13.55 -13.72 -18.47
CA ASN A 754 -12.31 -13.82 -19.22
C ASN A 754 -11.97 -15.28 -19.58
N SER A 755 -12.69 -15.86 -20.56
CA SER A 755 -12.35 -17.19 -21.09
C SER A 755 -11.13 -17.15 -22.02
N GLY A 756 -10.33 -18.21 -22.02
CA GLY A 756 -9.19 -18.39 -22.94
C GLY A 756 -7.90 -17.70 -22.50
N ILE A 757 -7.76 -17.35 -21.22
CA ILE A 757 -6.52 -16.78 -20.67
C ILE A 757 -5.43 -17.85 -20.75
N GLU A 758 -4.35 -17.58 -21.49
CA GLU A 758 -3.16 -18.44 -21.58
C GLU A 758 -2.04 -17.92 -20.66
N LEU A 759 -1.51 -18.80 -19.80
CA LEU A 759 -0.53 -18.53 -18.74
C LEU A 759 0.64 -19.51 -18.88
N ASP A 760 1.41 -19.38 -19.95
CA ASP A 760 2.45 -20.32 -20.37
C ASP A 760 2.02 -21.80 -20.39
N ASN A 761 2.10 -22.51 -19.26
CA ASN A 761 1.76 -23.91 -19.04
C ASN A 761 0.32 -24.16 -18.55
N MET A 762 -0.50 -23.13 -18.38
CA MET A 762 -1.88 -23.25 -17.91
C MET A 762 -2.79 -22.36 -18.75
N THR A 763 -3.94 -22.88 -19.19
CA THR A 763 -4.96 -22.10 -19.92
C THR A 763 -6.30 -22.28 -19.23
N PHE A 764 -7.02 -21.18 -18.99
CA PHE A 764 -8.39 -21.22 -18.50
C PHE A 764 -9.36 -21.31 -19.67
N ASP A 765 -9.96 -22.48 -19.90
CA ASP A 765 -11.01 -22.66 -20.91
C ASP A 765 -12.29 -21.93 -20.47
N SER A 766 -12.68 -22.14 -19.21
CA SER A 766 -13.78 -21.43 -18.57
C SER A 766 -13.60 -21.43 -17.05
N ALA A 767 -14.17 -20.44 -16.38
CA ALA A 767 -14.19 -20.33 -14.93
C ALA A 767 -15.48 -19.65 -14.49
N THR A 768 -15.83 -19.80 -13.21
CA THR A 768 -16.98 -19.14 -12.59
C THR A 768 -16.51 -18.18 -11.51
N GLY A 769 -17.15 -17.00 -11.42
CA GLY A 769 -16.99 -16.02 -10.36
C GLY A 769 -15.62 -15.35 -10.27
N PHE A 770 -15.36 -14.86 -9.05
CA PHE A 770 -14.11 -14.24 -8.64
C PHE A 770 -13.34 -15.19 -7.72
N GLY A 771 -12.05 -15.31 -7.93
CA GLY A 771 -11.19 -16.11 -7.08
C GLY A 771 -9.71 -15.92 -7.37
N THR A 772 -8.88 -16.61 -6.60
CA THR A 772 -7.44 -16.67 -6.77
C THR A 772 -7.01 -18.11 -6.94
N VAL A 773 -6.21 -18.39 -7.98
CA VAL A 773 -5.49 -19.65 -8.13
C VAL A 773 -4.00 -19.44 -8.03
N THR A 774 -3.34 -20.36 -7.34
CA THR A 774 -1.87 -20.51 -7.39
C THR A 774 -1.52 -21.94 -7.77
N TRP A 775 -0.51 -22.11 -8.61
CA TRP A 775 0.04 -23.38 -9.02
C TRP A 775 1.55 -23.34 -8.80
N VAL A 776 2.06 -24.14 -7.86
CA VAL A 776 3.46 -24.13 -7.45
C VAL A 776 4.11 -25.49 -7.62
N SER A 777 5.34 -25.51 -8.13
CA SER A 777 6.15 -26.72 -8.17
C SER A 777 6.60 -27.11 -6.75
N LEU A 778 6.49 -28.39 -6.42
CA LEU A 778 6.98 -28.95 -5.15
C LEU A 778 8.40 -29.53 -5.29
N THR A 779 9.02 -29.31 -6.45
CA THR A 779 10.40 -29.69 -6.75
C THR A 779 11.16 -28.50 -7.31
N ASP A 780 12.46 -28.63 -7.52
CA ASP A 780 13.27 -27.58 -8.16
C ASP A 780 13.01 -27.48 -9.68
N GLU A 781 12.18 -28.37 -10.25
CA GLU A 781 11.85 -28.37 -11.66
C GLU A 781 10.74 -27.34 -12.01
N PRO A 782 10.80 -26.76 -13.23
CA PRO A 782 9.69 -26.07 -13.90
C PRO A 782 8.33 -26.76 -13.77
N LEU A 783 7.24 -25.98 -13.74
CA LEU A 783 5.88 -26.53 -13.79
C LEU A 783 5.66 -27.46 -14.99
N TYR A 784 6.28 -27.17 -16.15
CA TYR A 784 6.21 -28.02 -17.34
C TYR A 784 6.71 -29.45 -17.12
N SER A 785 7.80 -29.64 -16.35
CA SER A 785 8.48 -30.93 -16.17
C SER A 785 8.36 -31.50 -14.75
N THR A 786 7.76 -30.75 -13.83
CA THR A 786 7.69 -31.16 -12.43
C THR A 786 6.85 -32.42 -12.25
N LYS A 787 7.36 -33.32 -11.41
CA LYS A 787 6.64 -34.54 -11.03
C LYS A 787 5.52 -34.28 -10.05
N ARG A 788 5.67 -33.25 -9.20
CA ARG A 788 4.71 -32.92 -8.14
C ARG A 788 4.52 -31.42 -8.06
N SER A 789 3.26 -31.00 -8.04
CA SER A 789 2.87 -29.60 -7.86
C SER A 789 1.61 -29.49 -7.00
N LEU A 790 1.39 -28.31 -6.45
CA LEU A 790 0.19 -27.96 -5.69
C LEU A 790 -0.59 -26.89 -6.46
N LEU A 791 -1.86 -27.16 -6.70
CA LEU A 791 -2.82 -26.19 -7.20
C LEU A 791 -3.77 -25.80 -6.07
N THR A 792 -3.88 -24.50 -5.79
CA THR A 792 -4.80 -23.93 -4.80
C THR A 792 -5.84 -23.10 -5.50
N LEU A 793 -7.13 -23.31 -5.20
CA LEU A 793 -8.25 -22.47 -5.64
C LEU A 793 -8.94 -21.88 -4.41
N SER A 794 -8.74 -20.58 -4.20
CA SER A 794 -9.34 -19.81 -3.12
C SER A 794 -10.39 -18.85 -3.65
N THR A 795 -11.48 -18.70 -2.90
CA THR A 795 -12.66 -17.95 -3.30
C THR A 795 -13.28 -17.27 -2.07
N LYS A 796 -14.40 -16.58 -2.28
CA LYS A 796 -15.16 -15.90 -1.25
C LYS A 796 -15.53 -16.83 -0.08
N ILE A 797 -15.35 -16.36 1.15
CA ILE A 797 -15.72 -17.05 2.41
C ILE A 797 -16.77 -16.25 3.20
N GLN A 798 -17.51 -16.94 4.07
CA GLN A 798 -18.41 -16.32 5.06
C GLN A 798 -18.59 -17.20 6.29
N ASN A 799 -19.01 -16.61 7.41
CA ASN A 799 -19.57 -17.38 8.53
C ASN A 799 -21.03 -17.78 8.25
N SER A 800 -21.50 -18.84 8.90
CA SER A 800 -22.91 -19.21 8.87
C SER A 800 -23.77 -18.12 9.54
N LEU A 801 -24.94 -17.83 8.98
CA LEU A 801 -25.87 -16.80 9.53
C LEU A 801 -25.28 -15.38 9.66
N MET A 802 -24.14 -15.08 9.03
CA MET A 802 -23.62 -13.71 8.94
C MET A 802 -24.65 -12.80 8.27
N GLN A 803 -24.82 -11.56 8.72
CA GLN A 803 -25.80 -10.64 8.15
C GLN A 803 -25.12 -9.37 7.67
N TRP A 804 -25.47 -8.94 6.46
CA TRP A 804 -25.00 -7.69 5.90
C TRP A 804 -26.06 -6.61 6.04
N ASP A 805 -25.61 -5.40 6.35
CA ASP A 805 -26.36 -4.20 6.08
C ASP A 805 -25.84 -3.58 4.77
N GLY A 806 -26.72 -3.53 3.77
CA GLY A 806 -26.38 -3.11 2.41
C GLY A 806 -25.23 -3.94 1.81
N ILE A 807 -24.22 -3.24 1.27
CA ILE A 807 -23.04 -3.88 0.64
C ILE A 807 -21.70 -3.58 1.32
N ASN A 808 -21.72 -2.81 2.41
CA ASN A 808 -20.52 -2.17 2.92
C ASN A 808 -20.22 -2.49 4.39
N THR A 809 -21.14 -3.14 5.13
CA THR A 809 -20.87 -3.51 6.53
C THR A 809 -21.68 -4.72 6.98
N ILE A 810 -21.20 -5.35 8.04
CA ILE A 810 -21.94 -6.35 8.82
C ILE A 810 -22.16 -5.89 10.26
N HIS A 811 -21.72 -4.68 10.64
CA HIS A 811 -21.67 -4.21 12.02
C HIS A 811 -21.00 -5.26 12.93
N ASP A 812 -21.72 -5.75 13.94
CA ASP A 812 -21.34 -6.85 14.82
C ASP A 812 -22.02 -8.19 14.47
N SER A 813 -22.73 -8.26 13.33
CA SER A 813 -23.46 -9.44 12.86
C SER A 813 -22.54 -10.43 12.12
N TRP A 814 -21.44 -10.79 12.77
CA TRP A 814 -20.41 -11.73 12.29
C TRP A 814 -20.95 -13.11 11.92
N GLY A 815 -22.10 -13.53 12.47
CA GLY A 815 -22.64 -14.87 12.31
C GLY A 815 -22.06 -15.88 13.30
N GLN A 816 -22.10 -17.15 12.95
CA GLN A 816 -21.77 -18.30 13.79
C GLN A 816 -20.91 -19.32 13.01
N PRO A 817 -20.19 -20.22 13.71
CA PRO A 817 -19.58 -21.38 13.08
C PRO A 817 -20.63 -22.27 12.38
N PRO A 818 -20.23 -23.04 11.35
CA PRO A 818 -18.91 -23.04 10.71
C PRO A 818 -18.75 -21.92 9.68
N THR A 819 -17.52 -21.70 9.25
CA THR A 819 -17.24 -20.95 8.01
C THR A 819 -17.63 -21.77 6.78
N ALA A 820 -17.90 -21.10 5.67
CA ALA A 820 -18.20 -21.73 4.39
C ALA A 820 -17.45 -21.01 3.26
N VAL A 821 -16.81 -21.78 2.39
CA VAL A 821 -16.15 -21.34 1.15
C VAL A 821 -17.12 -21.47 -0.01
N LYS A 822 -17.18 -20.47 -0.90
CA LYS A 822 -18.03 -20.47 -2.09
C LYS A 822 -17.43 -21.40 -3.15
N PRO A 823 -18.07 -22.50 -3.52
CA PRO A 823 -17.52 -23.39 -4.55
C PRO A 823 -17.60 -22.75 -5.94
N GLU A 824 -16.53 -22.92 -6.72
CA GLU A 824 -16.49 -22.56 -8.15
C GLU A 824 -16.18 -23.80 -9.03
N ILE A 825 -16.40 -23.68 -10.35
CA ILE A 825 -16.15 -24.74 -11.34
C ILE A 825 -15.29 -24.19 -12.47
N TRP A 826 -14.06 -24.65 -12.57
CA TRP A 826 -13.07 -24.13 -13.52
C TRP A 826 -12.57 -25.25 -14.43
N GLU A 827 -12.58 -24.99 -15.73
CA GLU A 827 -12.00 -25.85 -16.77
C GLU A 827 -10.63 -25.31 -17.15
N VAL A 828 -9.60 -26.11 -16.88
CA VAL A 828 -8.20 -25.72 -17.07
C VAL A 828 -7.53 -26.70 -18.02
N GLU A 829 -6.81 -26.20 -19.02
CA GLU A 829 -5.88 -26.99 -19.81
C GLU A 829 -4.45 -26.78 -19.32
N PHE A 830 -3.78 -27.84 -18.88
CA PHE A 830 -2.36 -27.81 -18.53
C PHE A 830 -1.50 -28.28 -19.70
N GLU A 831 -0.40 -27.58 -19.98
CA GLU A 831 0.67 -28.03 -20.88
C GLU A 831 1.83 -28.61 -20.04
N LEU A 832 2.02 -29.93 -20.05
CA LEU A 832 2.95 -30.68 -19.19
C LEU A 832 3.68 -31.79 -19.96
N ALA A 833 4.98 -31.97 -19.67
CA ALA A 833 5.78 -33.08 -20.19
C ALA A 833 5.46 -34.40 -19.47
N ALA A 834 4.29 -34.97 -19.76
CA ALA A 834 3.80 -36.20 -19.15
C ALA A 834 2.94 -37.02 -20.12
N ASP A 835 2.77 -38.31 -19.83
CA ASP A 835 1.80 -39.18 -20.52
C ASP A 835 0.44 -39.18 -19.82
N SER A 836 0.45 -39.03 -18.49
CA SER A 836 -0.76 -38.97 -17.67
C SER A 836 -0.56 -38.08 -16.45
N LEU A 837 -1.67 -37.51 -15.98
CA LEU A 837 -1.76 -36.64 -14.83
C LEU A 837 -2.70 -37.28 -13.80
N CYS A 838 -2.32 -37.30 -12.53
CA CYS A 838 -3.20 -37.64 -11.42
C CYS A 838 -3.46 -36.38 -10.58
N LEU A 839 -4.75 -36.07 -10.38
CA LEU A 839 -5.23 -34.98 -9.53
C LEU A 839 -5.80 -35.56 -8.24
N TYR A 840 -5.20 -35.22 -7.11
CA TYR A 840 -5.62 -35.61 -5.77
C TYR A 840 -6.34 -34.45 -5.10
N GLN A 841 -7.58 -34.66 -4.65
CA GLN A 841 -8.22 -33.73 -3.72
C GLN A 841 -7.51 -33.84 -2.36
N LEU A 842 -7.15 -32.71 -1.76
CA LEU A 842 -6.54 -32.70 -0.43
C LEU A 842 -7.54 -32.28 0.65
N ASP A 843 -7.38 -32.76 1.87
CA ASP A 843 -8.17 -32.37 3.04
C ASP A 843 -7.63 -31.09 3.71
N GLU A 844 -8.25 -30.68 4.80
CA GLU A 844 -7.90 -29.49 5.59
C GLU A 844 -6.48 -29.49 6.17
N LYS A 845 -5.81 -30.64 6.20
CA LYS A 845 -4.40 -30.80 6.62
C LYS A 845 -3.44 -30.97 5.44
N GLY A 846 -3.96 -31.01 4.22
CA GLY A 846 -3.20 -31.26 2.99
C GLY A 846 -2.93 -32.74 2.69
N LEU A 847 -3.60 -33.67 3.38
CA LEU A 847 -3.51 -35.10 3.09
C LEU A 847 -4.40 -35.47 1.89
N LYS A 848 -4.02 -36.52 1.15
CA LYS A 848 -4.82 -37.01 0.02
C LYS A 848 -6.14 -37.59 0.53
N LYS A 849 -7.26 -37.19 -0.07
CA LYS A 849 -8.54 -37.89 0.09
C LYS A 849 -8.52 -39.22 -0.68
N ASP A 850 -9.46 -40.11 -0.38
CA ASP A 850 -9.56 -41.45 -1.00
C ASP A 850 -9.79 -41.40 -2.52
N SER A 851 -10.37 -40.31 -3.03
CA SER A 851 -10.59 -40.13 -4.46
C SER A 851 -9.41 -39.45 -5.15
N SER A 852 -9.12 -39.87 -6.38
CA SER A 852 -8.23 -39.19 -7.31
C SER A 852 -8.83 -39.24 -8.72
N LYS A 853 -8.48 -38.25 -9.55
CA LYS A 853 -8.92 -38.18 -10.94
C LYS A 853 -7.69 -38.34 -11.84
N ILE A 854 -7.72 -39.32 -12.73
CA ILE A 854 -6.63 -39.56 -13.70
C ILE A 854 -7.04 -38.98 -15.05
N TYR A 855 -6.18 -38.14 -15.60
CA TYR A 855 -6.35 -37.52 -16.90
C TYR A 855 -5.29 -38.06 -17.88
N LYS A 856 -5.73 -38.37 -19.09
CA LYS A 856 -4.85 -38.65 -20.23
C LYS A 856 -4.72 -37.41 -21.09
N LYS A 857 -3.61 -37.30 -21.79
CA LYS A 857 -3.38 -36.18 -22.70
C LYS A 857 -4.47 -36.13 -23.80
N ASN A 858 -5.03 -34.95 -24.04
CA ASN A 858 -6.04 -34.73 -25.10
C ASN A 858 -5.38 -34.42 -26.45
N GLN A 859 -4.21 -33.78 -26.40
CA GLN A 859 -3.28 -33.48 -27.49
C GLN A 859 -1.85 -33.65 -26.94
N ASP A 860 -0.83 -33.51 -27.78
CA ASP A 860 0.56 -33.63 -27.31
C ASP A 860 0.84 -32.67 -26.14
N ASN A 861 1.21 -33.25 -25.00
CA ASN A 861 1.50 -32.56 -23.73
C ASN A 861 0.36 -31.74 -23.12
N LYS A 862 -0.89 -31.86 -23.59
CA LYS A 862 -2.02 -31.07 -23.07
C LYS A 862 -3.00 -31.92 -22.27
N PHE A 863 -3.50 -31.39 -21.16
CA PHE A 863 -4.42 -32.06 -20.23
C PHE A 863 -5.58 -31.13 -19.85
N LYS A 864 -6.79 -31.43 -20.31
CA LYS A 864 -8.01 -30.75 -19.86
C LYS A 864 -8.47 -31.32 -18.52
N VAL A 865 -8.60 -30.46 -17.53
CA VAL A 865 -8.90 -30.79 -16.14
C VAL A 865 -10.03 -29.92 -15.63
N THR A 866 -11.08 -30.58 -15.15
CA THR A 866 -12.19 -29.93 -14.46
C THR A 866 -11.95 -29.88 -12.96
N ILE A 867 -11.83 -28.69 -12.42
CA ILE A 867 -11.77 -28.40 -10.99
C ILE A 867 -13.18 -28.03 -10.55
N ASN A 868 -13.82 -28.84 -9.70
CA ASN A 868 -15.21 -28.63 -9.34
C ASN A 868 -15.37 -28.69 -7.82
N GLN A 869 -15.31 -27.54 -7.17
CA GLN A 869 -15.38 -27.46 -5.71
C GLN A 869 -16.76 -27.86 -5.15
N ASN A 870 -17.83 -27.82 -5.96
CA ASN A 870 -19.14 -28.33 -5.55
C ASN A 870 -19.09 -29.84 -5.24
N LEU A 871 -18.28 -30.58 -6.00
CA LEU A 871 -18.10 -32.03 -5.83
C LEU A 871 -16.90 -32.35 -4.93
N ASP A 872 -15.76 -31.69 -5.17
CA ASP A 872 -14.48 -32.02 -4.56
C ASP A 872 -14.39 -31.55 -3.09
N ARG A 873 -15.12 -30.47 -2.75
CA ARG A 873 -15.15 -29.84 -1.42
C ARG A 873 -13.74 -29.64 -0.85
N THR A 874 -12.87 -28.99 -1.62
CA THR A 874 -11.50 -28.65 -1.23
C THR A 874 -11.03 -27.37 -1.91
N VAL A 875 -10.04 -26.72 -1.29
CA VAL A 875 -9.29 -25.60 -1.86
C VAL A 875 -7.92 -26.03 -2.40
N TRP A 876 -7.46 -27.25 -2.08
CA TRP A 876 -6.14 -27.75 -2.45
C TRP A 876 -6.22 -29.02 -3.29
N TYR A 877 -5.42 -29.04 -4.35
CA TYR A 877 -5.30 -30.14 -5.29
C TYR A 877 -3.83 -30.50 -5.52
N GLY A 878 -3.44 -31.71 -5.11
CA GLY A 878 -2.13 -32.26 -5.40
C GLY A 878 -2.09 -32.79 -6.83
N ILE A 879 -1.06 -32.42 -7.60
CA ILE A 879 -0.88 -32.88 -8.98
C ILE A 879 0.38 -33.74 -9.04
N GLU A 880 0.25 -34.97 -9.55
CA GLU A 880 1.37 -35.86 -9.84
C GLU A 880 1.38 -36.26 -11.32
N THR A 881 2.53 -36.11 -11.98
CA THR A 881 2.71 -36.44 -13.40
C THR A 881 3.47 -37.75 -13.58
N PHE A 882 3.12 -38.50 -14.62
CA PHE A 882 3.72 -39.79 -14.94
C PHE A 882 4.09 -39.84 -16.43
N GLY A 883 5.24 -40.43 -16.77
CA GLY A 883 5.60 -40.73 -18.17
C GLY A 883 6.56 -39.77 -18.88
N ALA A 884 7.45 -39.06 -18.17
CA ALA A 884 8.58 -38.39 -18.83
C ALA A 884 9.66 -39.42 -19.26
N GLY A 885 9.33 -40.26 -20.26
CA GLY A 885 10.26 -41.18 -20.93
C GLY A 885 9.95 -42.67 -20.78
N SER A 886 9.06 -43.21 -21.63
CA SER A 886 9.17 -44.58 -22.15
C SER A 886 8.32 -44.77 -23.42
N ASN A 887 9.01 -45.05 -24.53
CA ASN A 887 8.44 -45.34 -25.85
C ASN A 887 7.42 -46.49 -25.83
N VAL A 888 6.24 -46.28 -26.42
CA VAL A 888 5.57 -47.29 -27.28
C VAL A 888 4.87 -46.58 -28.44
N GLY A 889 5.46 -46.69 -29.63
CA GLY A 889 4.86 -46.25 -30.89
C GLY A 889 5.90 -46.21 -32.01
N ASN A 890 5.98 -47.29 -32.78
CA ASN A 890 6.80 -47.36 -34.00
C ASN A 890 6.47 -46.19 -34.95
N SER A 891 7.34 -45.21 -35.05
CA SER A 891 7.96 -44.80 -36.31
C SER A 891 9.06 -43.78 -36.03
N THR A 892 10.13 -43.90 -36.80
CA THR A 892 11.30 -43.03 -36.81
C THR A 892 10.94 -41.54 -36.73
N ASN A 893 11.33 -40.88 -35.64
CA ASN A 893 11.87 -39.52 -35.71
C ASN A 893 12.77 -39.29 -34.49
N LYS A 894 13.99 -38.85 -34.78
CA LYS A 894 15.00 -38.46 -33.79
C LYS A 894 14.36 -37.51 -32.76
N SER A 895 14.62 -37.77 -31.48
CA SER A 895 14.44 -36.80 -30.41
C SER A 895 15.16 -35.50 -30.79
N ASN A 896 14.41 -34.48 -31.18
CA ASN A 896 14.97 -33.14 -31.34
C ASN A 896 15.14 -32.55 -29.94
N ASN A 897 16.32 -32.75 -29.35
CA ASN A 897 16.83 -32.00 -28.19
C ASN A 897 17.11 -30.53 -28.57
N SER A 898 16.17 -29.88 -29.24
CA SER A 898 16.35 -28.52 -29.72
C SER A 898 16.19 -27.54 -28.57
N VAL A 899 17.25 -26.79 -28.28
CA VAL A 899 17.23 -25.63 -27.37
C VAL A 899 16.26 -24.57 -27.88
N LEU A 900 16.13 -24.40 -29.20
CA LEU A 900 15.37 -23.32 -29.84
C LEU A 900 14.33 -23.83 -30.84
N THR A 901 13.04 -23.64 -30.51
CA THR A 901 11.91 -23.97 -31.39
C THR A 901 11.20 -22.70 -31.85
N ILE A 902 11.06 -22.49 -33.17
CA ILE A 902 10.29 -21.34 -33.68
C ILE A 902 8.79 -21.64 -33.62
N GLN A 903 8.01 -20.71 -33.09
CA GLN A 903 6.55 -20.76 -33.06
C GLN A 903 5.89 -19.96 -34.19
N GLY A 904 6.55 -18.90 -34.69
CA GLY A 904 6.09 -18.21 -35.90
C GLY A 904 6.74 -16.85 -36.12
N ILE A 905 6.46 -16.23 -37.27
CA ILE A 905 6.86 -14.87 -37.64
C ILE A 905 5.64 -14.11 -38.18
N SER A 906 5.30 -12.95 -37.59
CA SER A 906 4.11 -12.18 -37.99
C SER A 906 4.19 -10.70 -37.57
N PRO A 907 3.75 -9.73 -38.40
CA PRO A 907 3.36 -9.89 -39.81
C PRO A 907 4.56 -10.22 -40.70
N ASN A 908 4.33 -10.96 -41.78
CA ASN A 908 5.33 -11.24 -42.82
C ASN A 908 4.58 -11.30 -44.17
N PRO A 909 4.67 -10.26 -45.03
CA PRO A 909 5.71 -9.22 -45.06
C PRO A 909 5.59 -8.11 -44.00
N VAL A 910 6.72 -7.45 -43.70
CA VAL A 910 6.80 -6.18 -42.95
C VAL A 910 6.38 -5.03 -43.87
N PHE A 911 5.41 -4.23 -43.45
CA PHE A 911 4.92 -3.06 -44.19
C PHE A 911 5.41 -1.77 -43.54
N TYR A 912 6.30 -1.05 -44.23
CA TYR A 912 6.93 0.17 -43.70
C TYR A 912 5.93 1.30 -43.43
N ASN A 913 4.92 1.47 -44.29
CA ASN A 913 3.89 2.51 -44.17
C ASN A 913 2.66 2.08 -43.33
N SER A 914 2.80 1.08 -42.47
CA SER A 914 1.72 0.63 -41.58
C SER A 914 1.85 1.24 -40.18
N SER A 915 0.75 1.26 -39.42
CA SER A 915 0.76 1.70 -38.03
C SER A 915 1.62 0.82 -37.10
N ASN A 916 2.09 -0.35 -37.56
CA ASN A 916 2.98 -1.27 -36.83
C ASN A 916 4.05 -1.87 -37.79
N PRO A 917 5.14 -1.14 -38.10
CA PRO A 917 6.13 -1.54 -39.10
C PRO A 917 7.16 -2.56 -38.56
N PHE A 918 6.74 -3.53 -37.76
CA PHE A 918 7.62 -4.56 -37.18
C PHE A 918 7.08 -5.97 -37.44
N THR A 919 7.99 -6.95 -37.51
CA THR A 919 7.65 -8.38 -37.44
C THR A 919 8.08 -8.94 -36.09
N SER A 920 7.22 -9.73 -35.47
CA SER A 920 7.50 -10.49 -34.25
C SER A 920 7.91 -11.91 -34.61
N ILE A 921 9.07 -12.34 -34.12
CA ILE A 921 9.54 -13.71 -34.17
C ILE A 921 9.27 -14.34 -32.80
N ARG A 922 8.32 -15.27 -32.76
CA ARG A 922 7.93 -16.01 -31.57
C ARG A 922 8.68 -17.34 -31.53
N PHE A 923 9.29 -17.68 -30.40
CA PHE A 923 10.05 -18.92 -30.23
C PHE A 923 9.93 -19.46 -28.80
N ARG A 924 10.22 -20.76 -28.61
CA ARG A 924 10.27 -21.43 -27.32
C ARG A 924 11.69 -21.92 -27.06
N LEU A 925 12.19 -21.67 -25.86
CA LEU A 925 13.43 -22.21 -25.35
C LEU A 925 13.15 -23.38 -24.41
N SER A 926 13.77 -24.54 -24.65
CA SER A 926 13.63 -25.72 -23.76
C SER A 926 14.55 -25.65 -22.54
N LYS A 927 15.53 -24.73 -22.56
CA LYS A 927 16.39 -24.35 -21.43
C LYS A 927 16.91 -22.93 -21.63
N ALA A 928 17.36 -22.29 -20.57
CA ALA A 928 17.88 -20.93 -20.65
C ALA A 928 19.07 -20.82 -21.62
N ALA A 929 19.08 -19.75 -22.42
CA ALA A 929 20.08 -19.51 -23.44
C ALA A 929 20.24 -18.01 -23.71
N TYR A 930 21.43 -17.60 -24.11
CA TYR A 930 21.65 -16.30 -24.72
C TYR A 930 21.11 -16.31 -26.14
N VAL A 931 20.21 -15.38 -26.45
CA VAL A 931 19.56 -15.28 -27.74
C VAL A 931 20.07 -14.06 -28.48
N LYS A 932 20.45 -14.25 -29.74
CA LYS A 932 20.87 -13.20 -30.66
C LYS A 932 20.10 -13.32 -31.96
N MET A 933 19.62 -12.20 -32.49
CA MET A 933 18.98 -12.12 -33.80
C MET A 933 19.87 -11.35 -34.76
N GLU A 934 20.09 -11.91 -35.94
CA GLU A 934 20.80 -11.26 -37.03
C GLU A 934 19.96 -11.31 -38.31
N VAL A 935 20.05 -10.28 -39.15
CA VAL A 935 19.33 -10.23 -40.42
C VAL A 935 20.32 -10.12 -41.57
N TYR A 936 20.07 -10.87 -42.63
CA TYR A 936 20.91 -10.96 -43.83
C TYR A 936 20.09 -10.65 -45.09
N ASN A 937 20.71 -9.95 -46.04
CA ASN A 937 20.13 -9.75 -47.37
C ASN A 937 20.32 -10.99 -48.27
N ILE A 938 19.77 -10.98 -49.49
CA ILE A 938 19.89 -12.10 -50.45
C ILE A 938 21.33 -12.41 -50.90
N LEU A 939 22.27 -11.47 -50.72
CA LEU A 939 23.69 -11.67 -51.01
C LEU A 939 24.45 -12.29 -49.82
N GLY A 940 23.76 -12.59 -48.71
CA GLY A 940 24.37 -13.12 -47.49
C GLY A 940 25.11 -12.05 -46.67
N GLN A 941 24.90 -10.76 -46.94
CA GLN A 941 25.49 -9.69 -46.14
C GLN A 941 24.62 -9.42 -44.90
N ARG A 942 25.23 -9.42 -43.70
CA ARG A 942 24.57 -9.05 -42.45
C ARG A 942 24.24 -7.55 -42.48
N ILE A 943 22.98 -7.22 -42.25
CA ILE A 943 22.49 -5.83 -42.26
C ILE A 943 21.99 -5.37 -40.88
N TYR A 944 21.63 -6.29 -40.00
CA TYR A 944 21.17 -5.99 -38.65
C TYR A 944 21.69 -7.04 -37.65
N SER A 945 21.99 -6.64 -36.42
CA SER A 945 22.25 -7.53 -35.28
C SER A 945 21.66 -6.95 -34.00
N SER A 946 20.88 -7.75 -33.27
CA SER A 946 20.49 -7.42 -31.89
C SER A 946 21.67 -7.58 -30.93
N SER A 947 21.55 -7.00 -29.73
CA SER A 947 22.35 -7.44 -28.59
C SER A 947 22.06 -8.92 -28.29
N GLU A 948 23.07 -9.62 -27.78
CA GLU A 948 22.91 -10.97 -27.25
C GLU A 948 22.31 -10.86 -25.84
N ASN A 949 21.07 -11.32 -25.68
CA ASN A 949 20.32 -11.15 -24.44
C ASN A 949 20.04 -12.52 -23.81
N TYR A 950 20.24 -12.65 -22.50
CA TYR A 950 19.84 -13.85 -21.78
C TYR A 950 18.32 -14.02 -21.82
N LYS A 951 17.86 -15.23 -22.14
CA LYS A 951 16.45 -15.62 -22.10
C LYS A 951 16.31 -16.91 -21.31
N SER A 952 15.35 -16.95 -20.39
CA SER A 952 14.99 -18.14 -19.61
C SER A 952 14.40 -19.23 -20.51
N TYR A 953 14.14 -20.42 -19.98
CA TYR A 953 13.31 -21.38 -20.73
C TYR A 953 11.87 -20.81 -20.88
N GLY A 954 11.10 -21.29 -21.86
CA GLY A 954 9.71 -20.84 -22.08
C GLY A 954 9.52 -20.12 -23.41
N LYS A 955 8.36 -19.47 -23.59
CA LYS A 955 7.99 -18.74 -24.81
C LYS A 955 8.57 -17.32 -24.77
N HIS A 956 9.15 -16.87 -25.88
CA HIS A 956 9.83 -15.59 -26.03
C HIS A 956 9.56 -14.97 -27.39
N ASN A 957 9.67 -13.64 -27.47
CA ASN A 957 9.52 -12.88 -28.69
C ASN A 957 10.73 -11.97 -28.92
N VAL A 958 11.14 -11.82 -30.18
CA VAL A 958 12.06 -10.74 -30.62
C VAL A 958 11.45 -10.02 -31.83
N PHE A 959 11.77 -8.74 -31.99
CA PHE A 959 11.16 -7.89 -33.01
C PHE A 959 12.21 -7.36 -33.99
N TRP A 960 11.84 -7.27 -35.27
CA TRP A 960 12.62 -6.55 -36.28
C TRP A 960 11.71 -5.56 -37.02
N ASN A 961 12.18 -4.31 -37.15
CA ASN A 961 11.41 -3.19 -37.71
C ASN A 961 11.81 -2.82 -39.15
N GLY A 962 12.52 -3.70 -39.87
CA GLY A 962 12.95 -3.42 -41.25
C GLY A 962 14.08 -2.39 -41.39
N HIS A 963 14.86 -2.13 -40.33
CA HIS A 963 16.03 -1.24 -40.38
C HIS A 963 17.35 -2.01 -40.30
N ASP A 964 18.42 -1.40 -40.82
CA ASP A 964 19.80 -1.84 -40.66
C ASP A 964 20.45 -1.32 -39.36
N ASP A 965 21.69 -1.73 -39.07
CA ASP A 965 22.46 -1.31 -37.89
C ASP A 965 22.67 0.23 -37.78
N ASN A 966 22.47 0.99 -38.87
CA ASN A 966 22.57 2.46 -38.89
C ASN A 966 21.19 3.13 -38.81
N CYS A 967 20.16 2.39 -38.40
CA CYS A 967 18.78 2.84 -38.35
C CYS A 967 18.23 3.33 -39.71
N LYS A 968 18.74 2.81 -40.83
CA LYS A 968 18.21 3.11 -42.17
C LYS A 968 17.30 2.00 -42.64
N SER A 969 16.17 2.36 -43.25
CA SER A 969 15.20 1.40 -43.78
C SER A 969 15.83 0.57 -44.90
N VAL A 970 15.62 -0.73 -44.85
CA VAL A 970 16.11 -1.66 -45.87
C VAL A 970 15.20 -1.61 -47.09
N ARG A 971 15.69 -2.00 -48.28
CA ARG A 971 14.88 -1.97 -49.52
C ARG A 971 13.81 -3.07 -49.52
N SER A 972 12.72 -2.90 -50.27
CA SER A 972 11.74 -3.97 -50.51
C SER A 972 12.44 -5.22 -51.06
N GLY A 973 12.18 -6.38 -50.47
CA GLY A 973 12.89 -7.62 -50.84
C GLY A 973 12.80 -8.72 -49.79
N LEU A 974 13.48 -9.83 -50.08
CA LEU A 974 13.58 -10.99 -49.20
C LEU A 974 14.82 -10.88 -48.29
N TYR A 975 14.63 -11.17 -47.02
CA TYR A 975 15.64 -11.19 -45.97
C TYR A 975 15.62 -12.50 -45.21
N PHE A 976 16.77 -12.87 -44.64
CA PHE A 976 16.93 -14.05 -43.80
C PHE A 976 17.25 -13.62 -42.37
N ILE A 977 16.37 -13.98 -41.44
CA ILE A 977 16.59 -13.76 -40.01
C ILE A 977 17.22 -15.02 -39.44
N VAL A 978 18.41 -14.89 -38.86
CA VAL A 978 19.09 -15.95 -38.12
C VAL A 978 18.87 -15.68 -36.64
N LEU A 979 18.15 -16.58 -35.97
CA LEU A 979 18.01 -16.57 -34.53
C LEU A 979 18.95 -17.63 -33.93
N THR A 980 19.89 -17.18 -33.12
CA THR A 980 20.88 -18.02 -32.44
C THR A 980 20.51 -18.12 -30.97
N ALA A 981 20.44 -19.33 -30.43
CA ALA A 981 20.34 -19.60 -29.00
C ALA A 981 21.59 -20.33 -28.52
N LYS A 982 22.31 -19.74 -27.58
CA LYS A 982 23.53 -20.26 -26.97
C LYS A 982 23.28 -20.61 -25.51
N SER A 983 23.21 -21.90 -25.23
CA SER A 983 23.21 -22.44 -23.87
C SER A 983 24.63 -22.84 -23.46
N ASN A 984 24.85 -23.20 -22.19
CA ASN A 984 26.16 -23.67 -21.70
C ASN A 984 26.69 -24.92 -22.43
N GLU A 985 25.80 -25.69 -23.08
CA GLU A 985 26.13 -26.97 -23.68
C GLU A 985 26.05 -26.98 -25.22
N ASN A 986 25.22 -26.10 -25.82
CA ASN A 986 24.90 -26.12 -27.26
C ASN A 986 24.65 -24.71 -27.82
N VAL A 987 25.03 -24.50 -29.08
CA VAL A 987 24.62 -23.36 -29.91
C VAL A 987 23.69 -23.85 -31.02
N GLU A 988 22.49 -23.30 -31.09
CA GLU A 988 21.50 -23.62 -32.13
C GLU A 988 21.11 -22.40 -32.94
N ASN A 989 21.08 -22.56 -34.27
CA ASN A 989 20.62 -21.53 -35.19
C ASN A 989 19.30 -21.95 -35.86
N ARG A 990 18.40 -20.99 -36.02
CA ARG A 990 17.17 -21.12 -36.82
C ARG A 990 17.14 -19.98 -37.85
N ILE A 991 16.91 -20.33 -39.10
CA ILE A 991 16.83 -19.37 -40.20
C ILE A 991 15.38 -19.23 -40.62
N LEU A 992 14.90 -17.99 -40.65
CA LEU A 992 13.55 -17.60 -41.01
C LEU A 992 13.60 -16.70 -42.24
N LYS A 993 12.61 -16.84 -43.13
CA LYS A 993 12.43 -15.95 -44.27
C LYS A 993 11.50 -14.81 -43.88
N CYS A 994 11.92 -13.57 -44.10
CA CYS A 994 11.13 -12.37 -43.87
C CYS A 994 11.13 -11.52 -45.14
N SER A 995 9.96 -11.07 -45.59
CA SER A 995 9.83 -10.15 -46.72
C SER A 995 9.56 -8.74 -46.21
N VAL A 996 10.18 -7.73 -46.81
CA VAL A 996 9.91 -6.31 -46.52
C VAL A 996 9.28 -5.67 -47.76
N ILE A 997 8.22 -4.88 -47.54
CA ILE A 997 7.55 -4.06 -48.56
C ILE A 997 7.57 -2.61 -48.07
N ASN A 998 8.39 -1.79 -48.72
CA ASN A 998 8.36 -0.33 -48.62
C ASN A 998 7.34 0.29 -49.57
#